data_AF-A0A5E4IWQ8-F1
#
_entry.id   AF-A0A5E4IWQ8-F1
#
_cell.length_a   1.000
_cell.length_b   1.000
_cell.length_c   1.000
_cell.angle_alpha   90.00
_cell.angle_beta   90.00
_cell.angle_gamma   90.00
#
_symmetry.space_group_name_H-M   'P 1'
#
loop_
_entity.id
_entity.type
_entity.pdbx_description
1 polymer ?
#
loop_
_entity_poly.entity_id
_entity_poly.type
_entity_poly.pdbx_seq_one_letter_code
_entity_poly.pdbx_strand_id
1 'polypeptide(L)'
;MKRLLWLSLIPLTAFWLFSVDIYGLPPSQPLAVLFMLLGTAISILGFKAIDASFDRRYAAILLPLVLSCLAIPYPYNVGLMVSAAGLLIALMAPRQKMVWLGTVLAGIVLILDSLALSVYYIIAPDHHSASWLAGTIAILLQLTGLDSANNGGMVFVFAQEKVFPFTVTIEKLGFYPWILIFAGSLPIILLMSQSTLAFLKRACVAGVASVVYLVLRYVILVHIFFYSDLPLSARDRLDIFVDPYWLIFSFVPLVLLFLWFELPDHPKLDFSLSIDRRLTIALAAVLMSVFCLTSAAVFFDEGTRKDGRVLVDEIHSVWEFSTLKLDKDWYGENSTYNAYSMIEWLKDSYHVDRLTSPSYKDWNVSGAHKVTPDVISDSLTYDILKNYDILIIKTPSHYQAAEVDAIVRFVENGGGLFLIGDHTNFAGTGTNLNQISKRFGIEFGFDAVNTMNGTLFYYKRGPLPHPVVKYMPNLDFMTGCSLKAPLQGEPVILGFGLRADPGEFASVGFFRETRTNDPAQVTDTVWGLINQAVAAKYGKGRIVAFADSTIISNFRIFFGGSPNFVIGAMEYLNRKNFFENERQILFLLGLIIASLAAFLLIRITWKDRKFAALLAVLAIGALSASGAMIIFSTNVESTIPSEFYLRNHTVCFDGEHSDTITSQGWANGQYETFFVWTQRINLTPSLENRMDDALAKGRVLVVIDPVKPLSQEGLDAIHNYIKEGNCVLLMVSSEGPWSNIIRRFGMQTYQIDAPDNTTNTSLMNDSWEMKGGLPINPWGLAIKGGESLLDIDGRVVLAEASYGKGKFLLFTDSGVFRDGFFGRPGYMGYAKTDPSIVDKKNYDLRALYNLEYRIFEDYLDFYKNDTAPGMIS
;
A
#
# COMPACT_ATOMS: atom_id res chain seq x y z
N MET A 1 -17.52 42.64 -4.29
CA MET A 1 -16.13 42.37 -3.85
C MET A 1 -16.05 41.38 -2.70
N LYS A 2 -16.73 41.57 -1.57
CA LYS A 2 -16.67 40.61 -0.44
C LYS A 2 -17.22 39.22 -0.74
N ARG A 3 -18.22 39.15 -1.63
CA ARG A 3 -18.74 37.90 -2.21
C ARG A 3 -17.65 37.05 -2.89
N LEU A 4 -16.50 37.63 -3.26
CA LEU A 4 -15.36 36.88 -3.80
C LEU A 4 -14.75 35.90 -2.77
N LEU A 5 -14.93 36.13 -1.47
CA LEU A 5 -14.47 35.19 -0.43
C LEU A 5 -15.11 33.81 -0.58
N TRP A 6 -16.38 33.74 -1.00
CA TRP A 6 -17.03 32.47 -1.29
C TRP A 6 -16.42 31.80 -2.52
N LEU A 7 -16.13 32.57 -3.57
CA LEU A 7 -15.55 32.06 -4.80
C LEU A 7 -14.12 31.53 -4.62
N SER A 8 -13.38 31.95 -3.59
CA SER A 8 -12.05 31.38 -3.32
C SER A 8 -12.11 29.93 -2.84
N LEU A 9 -13.25 29.45 -2.33
CA LEU A 9 -13.40 28.05 -1.91
C LEU A 9 -13.21 27.06 -3.07
N ILE A 10 -13.58 27.44 -4.30
CA ILE A 10 -13.46 26.59 -5.49
C ILE A 10 -11.99 26.24 -5.76
N PRO A 11 -11.08 27.21 -6.02
CA PRO A 11 -9.67 26.90 -6.26
C PRO A 11 -8.95 26.38 -5.01
N LEU A 12 -9.36 26.74 -3.78
CA LEU A 12 -8.76 26.14 -2.58
C LEU A 12 -9.14 24.65 -2.42
N THR A 13 -10.37 24.27 -2.78
CA THR A 13 -10.78 22.85 -2.86
C THR A 13 -10.04 22.14 -4.00
N ALA A 14 -9.88 22.81 -5.16
CA ALA A 14 -9.15 22.28 -6.29
C ALA A 14 -7.69 21.96 -5.97
N PHE A 15 -7.02 22.75 -5.12
CA PHE A 15 -5.68 22.43 -4.61
C PHE A 15 -5.63 20.99 -4.08
N TRP A 16 -6.55 20.60 -3.20
CA TRP A 16 -6.59 19.25 -2.63
C TRP A 16 -6.89 18.16 -3.66
N LEU A 17 -7.79 18.43 -4.60
CA LEU A 17 -8.14 17.49 -5.69
C LEU A 17 -6.94 17.19 -6.61
N PHE A 18 -6.00 18.13 -6.76
CA PHE A 18 -4.78 17.93 -7.55
C PHE A 18 -3.53 17.62 -6.70
N SER A 19 -3.62 17.69 -5.38
CA SER A 19 -2.53 17.36 -4.45
C SER A 19 -2.59 15.93 -3.93
N VAL A 20 -3.78 15.32 -3.86
CA VAL A 20 -4.00 13.99 -3.28
C VAL A 20 -4.70 13.08 -4.30
N ASP A 21 -4.19 11.86 -4.43
CA ASP A 21 -4.67 10.87 -5.39
C ASP A 21 -5.88 10.06 -4.88
N ILE A 22 -6.94 10.73 -4.40
CA ILE A 22 -8.08 10.01 -3.81
C ILE A 22 -8.81 9.15 -4.85
N TYR A 23 -8.97 9.65 -6.07
CA TYR A 23 -9.75 9.00 -7.14
C TYR A 23 -8.89 8.57 -8.35
N GLY A 24 -7.58 8.39 -8.18
CA GLY A 24 -6.67 7.76 -9.15
C GLY A 24 -6.22 8.64 -10.31
N LEU A 25 -6.34 9.95 -10.17
CA LEU A 25 -5.66 10.90 -11.04
C LEU A 25 -4.34 11.31 -10.40
N PRO A 26 -3.20 11.07 -11.08
CA PRO A 26 -1.90 11.38 -10.54
C PRO A 26 -1.82 12.84 -10.06
N PRO A 27 -1.33 13.09 -8.83
CA PRO A 27 -1.23 14.44 -8.30
C PRO A 27 -0.43 15.35 -9.24
N SER A 28 -1.00 16.49 -9.61
CA SER A 28 -0.36 17.49 -10.45
C SER A 28 0.08 18.67 -9.61
N GLN A 29 1.34 18.61 -9.16
CA GLN A 29 1.96 19.67 -8.34
C GLN A 29 1.83 21.08 -8.96
N PRO A 30 2.08 21.27 -10.28
CA PRO A 30 1.91 22.59 -10.89
C PRO A 30 0.47 23.11 -10.84
N LEU A 31 -0.52 22.25 -11.09
CA LEU A 31 -1.93 22.62 -11.03
C LEU A 31 -2.37 22.92 -9.60
N ALA A 32 -1.97 22.09 -8.64
CA ALA A 32 -2.24 22.31 -7.23
C ALA A 32 -1.71 23.68 -6.77
N VAL A 33 -0.44 23.99 -7.04
CA VAL A 33 0.16 25.29 -6.70
C VAL A 33 -0.56 26.45 -7.40
N LEU A 34 -0.91 26.31 -8.68
CA LEU A 34 -1.67 27.33 -9.41
C LEU A 34 -3.02 27.61 -8.74
N PHE A 35 -3.77 26.57 -8.37
CA PHE A 35 -5.07 26.70 -7.72
C PHE A 35 -4.94 27.29 -6.30
N MET A 36 -3.92 26.90 -5.53
CA MET A 36 -3.61 27.53 -4.24
C MET A 36 -3.35 29.04 -4.39
N LEU A 37 -2.53 29.44 -5.37
CA LEU A 37 -2.24 30.85 -5.65
C LEU A 37 -3.48 31.61 -6.11
N LEU A 38 -4.30 31.01 -6.98
CA LEU A 38 -5.55 31.59 -7.46
C LEU A 38 -6.55 31.80 -6.32
N GLY A 39 -6.75 30.80 -5.45
CA GLY A 39 -7.62 30.92 -4.28
C GLY A 39 -7.14 31.96 -3.29
N THR A 40 -5.81 32.06 -3.11
CA THR A 40 -5.20 33.12 -2.30
C THR A 40 -5.44 34.50 -2.90
N ALA A 41 -5.23 34.67 -4.21
CA ALA A 41 -5.46 35.94 -4.92
C ALA A 41 -6.94 36.40 -4.86
N ILE A 42 -7.88 35.49 -5.04
CA ILE A 42 -9.32 35.78 -4.91
C ILE A 42 -9.67 36.17 -3.46
N SER A 43 -9.09 35.49 -2.47
CA SER A 43 -9.27 35.83 -1.05
C SER A 43 -8.74 37.23 -0.74
N ILE A 44 -7.56 37.58 -1.28
CA ILE A 44 -6.97 38.93 -1.20
C ILE A 44 -7.94 39.97 -1.78
N LEU A 45 -8.46 39.77 -2.99
CA LEU A 45 -9.44 40.70 -3.59
C LEU A 45 -10.73 40.84 -2.78
N GLY A 46 -11.13 39.80 -2.04
CA GLY A 46 -12.28 39.82 -1.14
C GLY A 46 -12.17 40.83 0.02
N PHE A 47 -10.94 41.20 0.41
CA PHE A 47 -10.66 42.10 1.54
C PHE A 47 -10.37 43.57 1.17
N LYS A 48 -10.60 44.00 -0.08
CA LYS A 48 -10.23 45.36 -0.55
C LYS A 48 -10.77 46.53 0.29
N ALA A 49 -11.90 46.36 0.97
CA ALA A 49 -12.58 47.43 1.73
C ALA A 49 -12.72 47.12 3.23
N ILE A 50 -11.78 46.35 3.81
CA ILE A 50 -11.83 45.97 5.23
C ILE A 50 -10.97 46.86 6.11
N ASP A 51 -11.44 47.12 7.33
CA ASP A 51 -10.61 47.75 8.36
C ASP A 51 -10.01 46.69 9.28
N ALA A 52 -8.69 46.74 9.45
CA ALA A 52 -7.97 45.83 10.32
C ALA A 52 -6.81 46.51 11.05
N SER A 53 -6.56 46.07 12.29
CA SER A 53 -5.40 46.42 13.11
C SER A 53 -4.53 45.19 13.36
N PHE A 54 -3.21 45.39 13.41
CA PHE A 54 -2.23 44.33 13.70
C PHE A 54 -1.28 44.78 14.81
N ASP A 55 -1.28 44.06 15.92
CA ASP A 55 -0.32 44.21 17.02
C ASP A 55 0.90 43.32 16.77
N ARG A 56 2.12 43.87 16.83
CA ARG A 56 3.37 43.12 16.62
C ARG A 56 3.54 41.94 17.58
N ARG A 57 2.95 41.97 18.78
CA ARG A 57 2.98 40.84 19.73
C ARG A 57 2.30 39.59 19.17
N TYR A 58 1.37 39.76 18.24
CA TYR A 58 0.69 38.66 17.57
C TYR A 58 1.62 37.83 16.68
N ALA A 59 2.79 38.38 16.31
CA ALA A 59 3.83 37.65 15.58
C ALA A 59 4.37 36.42 16.32
N ALA A 60 4.14 36.29 17.64
CA ALA A 60 4.49 35.09 18.40
C ALA A 60 3.84 33.80 17.85
N ILE A 61 2.73 33.91 17.11
CA ILE A 61 2.06 32.78 16.45
C ILE A 61 2.83 32.24 15.24
N LEU A 62 3.80 32.98 14.70
CA LEU A 62 4.66 32.47 13.64
C LEU A 62 5.46 31.25 14.07
N LEU A 63 5.96 31.23 15.32
CA LEU A 63 6.76 30.11 15.83
C LEU A 63 6.00 28.77 15.81
N PRO A 64 4.81 28.64 16.44
CA PRO A 64 4.06 27.37 16.38
C PRO A 64 3.69 26.97 14.95
N LEU A 65 3.36 27.91 14.06
CA LEU A 65 3.08 27.60 12.66
C LEU A 65 4.31 27.02 11.94
N VAL A 66 5.47 27.68 12.06
CA VAL A 66 6.71 27.24 11.40
C VAL A 66 7.18 25.90 11.95
N LEU A 67 7.15 25.69 13.26
CA LEU A 67 7.51 24.40 13.86
C LEU A 67 6.57 23.28 13.38
N SER A 68 5.28 23.56 13.27
CA SER A 68 4.31 22.58 12.77
C SER A 68 4.49 22.28 11.28
N CYS A 69 4.90 23.27 10.47
CA CYS A 69 5.22 23.05 9.05
C CYS A 69 6.33 22.03 8.83
N LEU A 70 7.29 21.93 9.75
CA LEU A 70 8.41 21.00 9.67
C LEU A 70 8.01 19.57 10.05
N ALA A 71 7.04 19.42 10.95
CA ALA A 71 6.57 18.12 11.43
C ALA A 71 5.48 17.51 10.54
N ILE A 72 4.60 18.34 9.99
CA ILE A 72 3.50 17.88 9.13
C ILE A 72 4.00 17.78 7.68
N PRO A 73 3.83 16.64 7.00
CA PRO A 73 4.29 16.48 5.62
C PRO A 73 3.41 17.28 4.63
N TYR A 74 4.01 17.66 3.50
CA TYR A 74 3.27 18.16 2.34
C TYR A 74 2.32 17.06 1.80
N PRO A 75 1.11 17.39 1.32
CA PRO A 75 0.49 18.71 1.17
C PRO A 75 -0.20 19.26 2.44
N TYR A 76 -0.25 18.48 3.52
CA TYR A 76 -1.06 18.78 4.72
C TYR A 76 -0.57 20.01 5.51
N ASN A 77 0.68 20.43 5.31
CA ASN A 77 1.26 21.62 5.93
C ASN A 77 1.08 22.93 5.12
N VAL A 78 0.54 22.88 3.90
CA VAL A 78 0.46 24.08 3.03
C VAL A 78 -0.37 25.19 3.66
N GLY A 79 -1.48 24.88 4.34
CA GLY A 79 -2.26 25.88 5.04
C GLY A 79 -1.47 26.62 6.12
N LEU A 80 -0.60 25.91 6.85
CA LEU A 80 0.29 26.49 7.85
C LEU A 80 1.34 27.41 7.21
N MET A 81 1.92 26.98 6.08
CA MET A 81 2.88 27.79 5.31
C MET A 81 2.25 29.08 4.80
N VAL A 82 1.04 28.98 4.22
CA VAL A 82 0.30 30.13 3.70
C VAL A 82 -0.10 31.09 4.83
N SER A 83 -0.58 30.58 5.97
CA SER A 83 -0.87 31.42 7.15
C SER A 83 0.39 32.10 7.71
N ALA A 84 1.53 31.40 7.78
CA ALA A 84 2.80 31.97 8.21
C ALA A 84 3.28 33.07 7.25
N ALA A 85 3.18 32.85 5.94
CA ALA A 85 3.49 33.87 4.94
C ALA A 85 2.61 35.11 5.08
N GLY A 86 1.30 34.93 5.30
CA GLY A 86 0.38 36.03 5.59
C GLY A 86 0.79 36.84 6.82
N LEU A 87 1.13 36.17 7.93
CA LEU A 87 1.60 36.83 9.15
C LEU A 87 2.95 37.54 8.99
N LEU A 88 3.87 37.00 8.20
CA LEU A 88 5.14 37.66 7.86
C LEU A 88 4.90 38.96 7.08
N ILE A 89 3.98 38.93 6.11
CA ILE A 89 3.57 40.14 5.37
C ILE A 89 2.92 41.15 6.32
N ALA A 90 2.09 40.71 7.27
CA ALA A 90 1.49 41.59 8.28
C ALA A 90 2.57 42.28 9.16
N LEU A 91 3.65 41.59 9.50
CA LEU A 91 4.76 42.13 10.28
C LEU A 91 5.60 43.14 9.48
N MET A 92 5.95 42.80 8.23
CA MET A 92 6.82 43.62 7.38
C MET A 92 6.09 44.80 6.74
N ALA A 93 4.84 44.60 6.35
CA ALA A 93 4.03 45.57 5.62
C ALA A 93 2.60 45.64 6.18
N PRO A 94 2.40 46.08 7.44
CA PRO A 94 1.08 46.09 8.11
C PRO A 94 0.02 46.92 7.38
N ARG A 95 0.46 47.90 6.57
CA ARG A 95 -0.42 48.74 5.73
C ARG A 95 -1.07 47.97 4.59
N GLN A 96 -0.48 46.85 4.14
CA GLN A 96 -1.02 46.00 3.07
C GLN A 96 -2.11 45.06 3.57
N LYS A 97 -3.13 45.62 4.24
CA LYS A 97 -4.21 44.89 4.96
C LYS A 97 -4.85 43.80 4.10
N MET A 98 -5.19 44.14 2.87
CA MET A 98 -5.84 43.25 1.90
C MET A 98 -5.00 41.99 1.62
N VAL A 99 -3.68 42.16 1.47
CA VAL A 99 -2.77 41.08 1.10
C VAL A 99 -2.62 40.10 2.25
N TRP A 100 -2.20 40.57 3.43
CA TRP A 100 -1.95 39.65 4.54
C TRP A 100 -3.23 39.00 5.08
N LEU A 101 -4.38 39.70 5.09
CA LEU A 101 -5.65 39.10 5.52
C LEU A 101 -6.13 38.02 4.55
N GLY A 102 -6.07 38.28 3.24
CA GLY A 102 -6.45 37.31 2.23
C GLY A 102 -5.59 36.07 2.27
N THR A 103 -4.28 36.23 2.45
CA THR A 103 -3.35 35.11 2.61
C THR A 103 -3.61 34.35 3.90
N VAL A 104 -3.81 35.02 5.04
CA VAL A 104 -4.13 34.34 6.31
C VAL A 104 -5.44 33.55 6.20
N LEU A 105 -6.49 34.11 5.58
CA LEU A 105 -7.76 33.40 5.38
C LEU A 105 -7.58 32.15 4.51
N ALA A 106 -6.89 32.26 3.38
CA ALA A 106 -6.62 31.12 2.51
C ALA A 106 -5.87 30.02 3.28
N GLY A 107 -4.87 30.39 4.10
CA GLY A 107 -4.16 29.45 4.96
C GLY A 107 -5.06 28.78 6.00
N ILE A 108 -5.95 29.53 6.67
CA ILE A 108 -6.93 28.98 7.62
C ILE A 108 -7.88 28.00 6.95
N VAL A 109 -8.39 28.32 5.76
CA VAL A 109 -9.24 27.41 4.97
C VAL A 109 -8.49 26.11 4.70
N LEU A 110 -7.27 26.18 4.19
CA LEU A 110 -6.45 25.00 3.92
C LEU A 110 -6.10 24.20 5.20
N ILE A 111 -5.91 24.85 6.36
CA ILE A 111 -5.73 24.13 7.64
C ILE A 111 -7.00 23.34 7.99
N LEU A 112 -8.17 23.96 7.88
CA LEU A 112 -9.45 23.30 8.17
C LEU A 112 -9.76 22.19 7.15
N ASP A 113 -9.40 22.37 5.89
CA ASP A 113 -9.52 21.35 4.85
C ASP A 113 -8.64 20.12 5.16
N SER A 114 -7.40 20.33 5.61
CA SER A 114 -6.49 19.27 6.05
C SER A 114 -7.07 18.47 7.24
N LEU A 115 -7.71 19.17 8.19
CA LEU A 115 -8.42 18.53 9.30
C LEU A 115 -9.66 17.76 8.82
N ALA A 116 -10.42 18.31 7.87
CA ALA A 116 -11.57 17.65 7.27
C ALA A 116 -11.17 16.38 6.51
N LEU A 117 -10.04 16.42 5.79
CA LEU A 117 -9.43 15.26 5.13
C LEU A 117 -9.06 14.16 6.13
N SER A 118 -8.53 14.53 7.29
CA SER A 118 -8.20 13.56 8.34
C SER A 118 -9.46 12.79 8.80
N VAL A 119 -10.60 13.48 8.89
CA VAL A 119 -11.90 12.83 9.19
C VAL A 119 -12.37 11.97 8.02
N TYR A 120 -12.19 12.44 6.78
CA TYR A 120 -12.53 11.68 5.57
C TYR A 120 -11.77 10.35 5.50
N TYR A 121 -10.47 10.34 5.83
CA TYR A 121 -9.63 9.12 5.84
C TYR A 121 -10.03 8.09 6.90
N ILE A 122 -10.73 8.51 7.95
CA ILE A 122 -11.23 7.59 8.99
C ILE A 122 -12.56 6.97 8.56
N ILE A 123 -13.42 7.72 7.87
CA ILE A 123 -14.79 7.29 7.58
C ILE A 123 -14.89 6.62 6.21
N ALA A 124 -14.27 7.20 5.19
CA ALA A 124 -14.49 6.80 3.81
C ALA A 124 -14.10 5.35 3.49
N PRO A 125 -12.96 4.81 3.98
CA PRO A 125 -12.53 3.45 3.62
C PRO A 125 -13.48 2.34 4.09
N ASP A 126 -14.20 2.57 5.20
CA ASP A 126 -15.08 1.57 5.81
C ASP A 126 -16.57 1.82 5.50
N HIS A 127 -16.91 3.04 5.06
CA HIS A 127 -18.29 3.50 4.87
C HIS A 127 -18.57 4.08 3.49
N HIS A 128 -18.21 3.33 2.44
CA HIS A 128 -18.52 3.70 1.06
C HIS A 128 -20.03 3.85 0.78
N SER A 129 -20.85 2.94 1.29
CA SER A 129 -22.27 2.84 0.93
C SER A 129 -23.14 3.88 1.65
N ALA A 130 -23.91 4.65 0.87
CA ALA A 130 -25.02 5.47 1.34
C ALA A 130 -26.36 4.88 0.86
N SER A 131 -26.50 3.56 0.94
CA SER A 131 -27.67 2.79 0.50
C SER A 131 -29.01 3.28 1.05
N TRP A 132 -29.02 3.89 2.24
CA TRP A 132 -30.20 4.49 2.86
C TRP A 132 -30.78 5.66 2.04
N LEU A 133 -30.01 6.26 1.12
CA LEU A 133 -30.48 7.28 0.18
C LEU A 133 -31.10 6.70 -1.10
N ALA A 134 -30.93 5.40 -1.39
CA ALA A 134 -31.35 4.80 -2.66
C ALA A 134 -32.85 5.00 -2.93
N GLY A 135 -33.70 4.85 -1.90
CA GLY A 135 -35.14 5.09 -2.05
C GLY A 135 -35.48 6.53 -2.42
N THR A 136 -34.86 7.49 -1.74
CA THR A 136 -35.03 8.92 -2.05
C THR A 136 -34.54 9.27 -3.44
N ILE A 137 -33.37 8.74 -3.84
CA ILE A 137 -32.79 8.98 -5.16
C ILE A 137 -33.68 8.40 -6.27
N ALA A 138 -34.17 7.17 -6.12
CA ALA A 138 -35.10 6.57 -7.09
C ALA A 138 -36.36 7.42 -7.28
N ILE A 139 -36.97 7.89 -6.18
CA ILE A 139 -38.14 8.78 -6.26
C ILE A 139 -37.82 10.08 -7.01
N LEU A 140 -36.67 10.71 -6.72
CA LEU A 140 -36.27 11.94 -7.40
C LEU A 140 -36.00 11.70 -8.89
N LEU A 141 -35.37 10.59 -9.26
CA LEU A 141 -35.13 10.22 -10.66
C LEU A 141 -36.46 10.01 -11.41
N GLN A 142 -37.43 9.30 -10.82
CA GLN A 142 -38.78 9.17 -11.37
C GLN A 142 -39.45 10.52 -11.59
N LEU A 143 -39.40 11.43 -10.60
CA LEU A 143 -39.99 12.77 -10.72
C LEU A 143 -39.37 13.60 -11.86
N THR A 144 -38.11 13.35 -12.17
CA THR A 144 -37.38 13.99 -13.28
C THR A 144 -37.48 13.24 -14.61
N GLY A 145 -38.24 12.15 -14.69
CA GLY A 145 -38.55 11.43 -15.93
C GLY A 145 -37.70 10.19 -16.25
N LEU A 146 -36.83 9.72 -15.33
CA LEU A 146 -36.10 8.46 -15.49
C LEU A 146 -36.85 7.31 -14.84
N ASP A 147 -37.09 6.24 -15.59
CA ASP A 147 -37.67 5.01 -15.05
C ASP A 147 -36.66 4.35 -14.11
N SER A 148 -36.98 4.31 -12.82
CA SER A 148 -36.06 3.82 -11.81
C SER A 148 -36.78 3.12 -10.67
N ALA A 149 -36.08 2.18 -10.03
CA ALA A 149 -36.54 1.46 -8.85
C ALA A 149 -35.39 1.38 -7.84
N ASN A 150 -35.69 1.00 -6.60
CA ASN A 150 -34.67 0.63 -5.63
C ASN A 150 -34.84 -0.83 -5.24
N ASN A 151 -33.73 -1.52 -4.99
CA ASN A 151 -33.71 -2.82 -4.34
C ASN A 151 -32.34 -3.05 -3.69
N GLY A 152 -32.29 -3.66 -2.51
CA GLY A 152 -31.03 -3.99 -1.83
C GLY A 152 -30.09 -2.81 -1.57
N GLY A 153 -30.62 -1.58 -1.48
CA GLY A 153 -29.80 -0.38 -1.27
C GLY A 153 -29.13 0.20 -2.54
N MET A 154 -29.47 -0.34 -3.71
CA MET A 154 -29.06 0.19 -5.02
C MET A 154 -30.24 0.83 -5.75
N VAL A 155 -29.93 1.69 -6.72
CA VAL A 155 -30.90 2.31 -7.62
C VAL A 155 -30.75 1.67 -8.99
N PHE A 156 -31.82 1.06 -9.49
CA PHE A 156 -31.87 0.49 -10.82
C PHE A 156 -32.52 1.49 -11.76
N VAL A 157 -31.84 1.88 -12.83
CA VAL A 157 -32.39 2.80 -13.85
C VAL A 157 -32.58 2.04 -15.15
N PHE A 158 -33.79 2.06 -15.70
CA PHE A 158 -34.08 1.52 -17.02
C PHE A 158 -33.91 2.62 -18.07
N ALA A 159 -32.91 2.46 -18.93
CA ALA A 159 -32.58 3.40 -19.99
C ALA A 159 -31.85 2.66 -21.13
N GLN A 160 -31.95 3.15 -22.36
CA GLN A 160 -31.25 2.55 -23.51
C GLN A 160 -31.47 1.02 -23.64
N GLU A 161 -32.71 0.56 -23.36
CA GLU A 161 -33.11 -0.87 -23.38
C GLU A 161 -32.32 -1.77 -22.41
N LYS A 162 -31.67 -1.19 -21.40
CA LYS A 162 -30.88 -1.88 -20.38
C LYS A 162 -31.24 -1.42 -18.97
N VAL A 163 -30.88 -2.24 -17.99
CA VAL A 163 -31.00 -1.90 -16.57
C VAL A 163 -29.61 -1.58 -16.02
N PHE A 164 -29.46 -0.40 -15.43
CA PHE A 164 -28.22 0.08 -14.84
C PHE A 164 -28.30 0.03 -13.32
N PRO A 165 -27.50 -0.82 -12.64
CA PRO A 165 -27.43 -0.86 -11.18
C PRO A 165 -26.49 0.23 -10.67
N PHE A 166 -27.04 1.32 -10.14
CA PHE A 166 -26.26 2.38 -9.49
C PHE A 166 -26.11 2.10 -8.00
N THR A 167 -24.86 1.93 -7.56
CA THR A 167 -24.55 2.04 -6.14
C THR A 167 -24.56 3.50 -5.72
N VAL A 168 -25.25 3.79 -4.62
CA VAL A 168 -25.20 5.10 -3.98
C VAL A 168 -24.03 5.11 -3.01
N THR A 169 -22.94 5.74 -3.40
CA THR A 169 -21.72 5.81 -2.59
C THR A 169 -21.36 7.25 -2.25
N ILE A 170 -20.64 7.45 -1.14
CA ILE A 170 -20.21 8.78 -0.69
C ILE A 170 -19.30 9.47 -1.72
N GLU A 171 -18.56 8.71 -2.51
CA GLU A 171 -17.69 9.21 -3.57
C GLU A 171 -18.51 9.75 -4.73
N LYS A 172 -19.48 8.98 -5.22
CA LYS A 172 -20.37 9.42 -6.31
C LYS A 172 -21.24 10.61 -5.89
N LEU A 173 -21.63 10.69 -4.61
CA LEU A 173 -22.28 11.88 -4.04
C LEU A 173 -21.37 13.13 -4.06
N GLY A 174 -20.05 12.94 -4.05
CA GLY A 174 -19.07 14.02 -3.97
C GLY A 174 -18.73 14.44 -2.54
N PHE A 175 -18.75 13.51 -1.58
CA PHE A 175 -18.53 13.81 -0.16
C PHE A 175 -17.16 14.46 0.11
N TYR A 176 -16.12 14.06 -0.63
CA TYR A 176 -14.78 14.64 -0.53
C TYR A 176 -14.75 16.16 -0.82
N PRO A 177 -15.09 16.67 -2.02
CA PRO A 177 -15.13 18.11 -2.25
C PRO A 177 -16.17 18.82 -1.37
N TRP A 178 -17.28 18.16 -1.01
CA TRP A 178 -18.26 18.73 -0.11
C TRP A 178 -17.71 19.05 1.27
N ILE A 179 -17.01 18.10 1.91
CA ILE A 179 -16.51 18.29 3.28
C ILE A 179 -15.45 19.40 3.31
N LEU A 180 -14.64 19.52 2.26
CA LEU A 180 -13.68 20.61 2.07
C LEU A 180 -14.39 21.97 1.93
N ILE A 181 -15.33 22.10 0.99
CA ILE A 181 -16.07 23.35 0.78
C ILE A 181 -16.82 23.76 2.05
N PHE A 182 -17.41 22.79 2.76
CA PHE A 182 -18.11 23.06 4.01
C PHE A 182 -17.14 23.50 5.11
N ALA A 183 -16.00 22.82 5.31
CA ALA A 183 -14.99 23.22 6.29
C ALA A 183 -14.42 24.62 5.97
N GLY A 184 -14.05 24.87 4.72
CA GLY A 184 -13.59 26.16 4.23
C GLY A 184 -14.64 27.28 4.32
N SER A 185 -15.93 26.96 4.34
CA SER A 185 -16.99 27.95 4.56
C SER A 185 -17.04 28.50 5.99
N LEU A 186 -16.60 27.71 6.99
CA LEU A 186 -16.76 28.05 8.41
C LEU A 186 -16.03 29.35 8.80
N PRO A 187 -14.78 29.61 8.39
CA PRO A 187 -14.13 30.91 8.62
C PRO A 187 -14.91 32.10 8.02
N ILE A 188 -15.51 31.92 6.85
CA ILE A 188 -16.29 32.98 6.19
C ILE A 188 -17.59 33.23 6.98
N ILE A 189 -18.30 32.17 7.38
CA ILE A 189 -19.49 32.27 8.24
C ILE A 189 -19.16 32.90 9.59
N LEU A 190 -17.99 32.58 10.15
CA LEU A 190 -17.49 33.19 11.38
C LEU A 190 -17.29 34.70 11.22
N LEU A 191 -16.73 35.17 10.10
CA LEU A 191 -16.58 36.60 9.80
C LEU A 191 -17.94 37.33 9.75
N MET A 192 -18.99 36.65 9.31
CA MET A 192 -20.35 37.20 9.22
C MET A 192 -21.10 37.26 10.55
N SER A 193 -20.72 36.41 11.50
CA SER A 193 -21.50 36.16 12.70
C SER A 193 -21.11 37.09 13.84
N GLN A 194 -22.11 37.75 14.44
CA GLN A 194 -21.91 38.67 15.57
C GLN A 194 -21.94 37.96 16.93
N SER A 195 -22.47 36.75 16.97
CA SER A 195 -22.53 35.90 18.16
C SER A 195 -22.31 34.43 17.77
N THR A 196 -21.93 33.61 18.76
CA THR A 196 -21.79 32.15 18.59
C THR A 196 -23.09 31.51 18.09
N LEU A 197 -24.25 31.93 18.62
CA LEU A 197 -25.54 31.40 18.19
C LEU A 197 -25.85 31.73 16.72
N ALA A 198 -25.52 32.95 16.28
CA ALA A 198 -25.66 33.34 14.88
C ALA A 198 -24.75 32.52 13.96
N PHE A 199 -23.52 32.23 14.42
CA PHE A 199 -22.59 31.34 13.72
C PHE A 199 -23.16 29.94 13.57
N LEU A 200 -23.58 29.31 14.66
CA LEU A 200 -24.15 27.95 14.65
C LEU A 200 -25.40 27.87 13.76
N LYS A 201 -26.30 28.85 13.84
CA LYS A 201 -27.50 28.89 12.98
C LYS A 201 -27.13 28.96 11.50
N ARG A 202 -26.22 29.87 11.12
CA ARG A 202 -25.80 30.03 9.71
C ARG A 202 -25.04 28.80 9.20
N ALA A 203 -24.15 28.24 10.01
CA ALA A 203 -23.43 27.00 9.68
C ALA A 203 -24.39 25.82 9.50
N CYS A 204 -25.40 25.69 10.37
CA CYS A 204 -26.44 24.67 10.24
C CYS A 204 -27.26 24.85 8.95
N VAL A 205 -27.70 26.07 8.63
CA VAL A 205 -28.43 26.35 7.38
C VAL A 205 -27.55 26.03 6.17
N ALA A 206 -26.28 26.43 6.17
CA ALA A 206 -25.34 26.13 5.09
C ALA A 206 -25.11 24.61 4.94
N GLY A 207 -24.99 23.88 6.05
CA GLY A 207 -24.83 22.43 6.07
C GLY A 207 -26.06 21.69 5.55
N VAL A 208 -27.26 22.08 5.96
CA VAL A 208 -28.50 21.47 5.45
C VAL A 208 -28.65 21.76 3.95
N ALA A 209 -28.44 23.00 3.53
CA ALA A 209 -28.50 23.37 2.11
C ALA A 209 -27.48 22.60 1.27
N SER A 210 -26.25 22.40 1.78
CA SER A 210 -25.21 21.67 1.07
C SER A 210 -25.48 20.16 1.01
N VAL A 211 -26.07 19.54 2.04
CA VAL A 211 -26.49 18.13 1.99
C VAL A 211 -27.62 17.92 0.98
N VAL A 212 -28.63 18.80 0.96
CA VAL A 212 -29.68 18.76 -0.06
C VAL A 212 -29.07 18.89 -1.46
N TYR A 213 -28.09 19.78 -1.61
CA TYR A 213 -27.37 19.93 -2.87
C TYR A 213 -26.64 18.64 -3.30
N LEU A 214 -26.02 17.89 -2.40
CA LEU A 214 -25.34 16.63 -2.78
C LEU A 214 -26.30 15.62 -3.42
N VAL A 215 -27.50 15.47 -2.84
CA VAL A 215 -28.52 14.57 -3.37
C VAL A 215 -28.97 15.05 -4.76
N LEU A 216 -29.23 16.35 -4.92
CA LEU A 216 -29.62 16.93 -6.21
C LEU A 216 -28.49 16.81 -7.26
N ARG A 217 -27.24 17.07 -6.86
CA ARG A 217 -26.05 16.91 -7.70
C ARG A 217 -25.96 15.48 -8.23
N TYR A 218 -26.11 14.48 -7.37
CA TYR A 218 -26.07 13.08 -7.77
C TYR A 218 -27.16 12.75 -8.81
N VAL A 219 -28.41 13.18 -8.56
CA VAL A 219 -29.52 13.01 -9.51
C VAL A 219 -29.20 13.66 -10.85
N ILE A 220 -28.67 14.89 -10.86
CA ILE A 220 -28.26 15.59 -12.09
C ILE A 220 -27.15 14.84 -12.84
N LEU A 221 -26.15 14.31 -12.13
CA LEU A 221 -25.07 13.55 -12.77
C LEU A 221 -25.56 12.22 -13.35
N VAL A 222 -26.53 11.56 -12.72
CA VAL A 222 -27.20 10.37 -13.31
C VAL A 222 -27.93 10.75 -14.61
N HIS A 223 -28.58 11.92 -14.69
CA HIS A 223 -29.13 12.39 -15.97
C HIS A 223 -28.06 12.64 -17.03
N ILE A 224 -26.95 13.29 -16.65
CA ILE A 224 -25.83 13.56 -17.56
C ILE A 224 -25.22 12.24 -18.06
N PHE A 225 -25.11 11.22 -17.21
CA PHE A 225 -24.64 9.88 -17.59
C PHE A 225 -25.43 9.28 -18.77
N PHE A 226 -26.74 9.55 -18.85
CA PHE A 226 -27.61 9.04 -19.92
C PHE A 226 -27.70 9.97 -21.15
N TYR A 227 -27.00 11.10 -21.16
CA TYR A 227 -27.01 12.03 -22.30
C TYR A 227 -26.23 11.44 -23.50
N SER A 228 -26.87 11.41 -24.68
CA SER A 228 -26.48 10.58 -25.84
C SER A 228 -25.15 10.93 -26.51
N ASP A 229 -24.62 12.13 -26.28
CA ASP A 229 -23.44 12.64 -27.00
C ASP A 229 -22.13 12.54 -26.19
N LEU A 230 -22.15 11.93 -24.99
CA LEU A 230 -20.91 11.70 -24.23
C LEU A 230 -20.06 10.67 -24.97
N PRO A 231 -18.85 11.06 -25.41
CA PRO A 231 -17.98 10.15 -26.11
C PRO A 231 -17.49 9.10 -25.10
N LEU A 232 -17.16 7.92 -25.60
CA LEU A 232 -16.29 6.93 -24.96
C LEU A 232 -16.96 5.82 -24.13
N SER A 233 -16.09 4.90 -23.71
CA SER A 233 -16.35 3.62 -23.08
C SER A 233 -17.15 3.77 -21.78
N ALA A 234 -17.68 2.64 -21.29
CA ALA A 234 -18.35 2.54 -19.99
C ALA A 234 -17.64 3.31 -18.86
N ARG A 235 -16.31 3.26 -18.88
CA ARG A 235 -15.42 3.83 -17.89
C ARG A 235 -15.40 5.36 -17.90
N ASP A 236 -15.23 5.97 -19.08
CA ASP A 236 -15.12 7.43 -19.23
C ASP A 236 -16.43 8.14 -18.84
N ARG A 237 -17.57 7.44 -18.91
CA ARG A 237 -18.85 7.96 -18.43
C ARG A 237 -18.93 8.07 -16.91
N LEU A 238 -18.16 7.29 -16.16
CA LEU A 238 -18.14 7.37 -14.71
C LEU A 238 -17.23 8.47 -14.18
N ASP A 239 -16.29 8.96 -14.99
CA ASP A 239 -15.40 10.05 -14.61
C ASP A 239 -16.19 11.29 -14.18
N ILE A 240 -17.42 11.49 -14.67
CA ILE A 240 -18.30 12.59 -14.24
C ILE A 240 -18.54 12.64 -12.72
N PHE A 241 -18.40 11.51 -12.03
CA PHE A 241 -18.61 11.40 -10.59
C PHE A 241 -17.34 11.68 -9.77
N VAL A 242 -16.16 11.40 -10.32
CA VAL A 242 -14.91 11.28 -9.53
C VAL A 242 -13.71 12.04 -10.12
N ASP A 243 -13.75 12.42 -11.40
CA ASP A 243 -12.71 13.25 -12.02
C ASP A 243 -12.66 14.64 -11.35
N PRO A 244 -11.47 15.12 -10.93
CA PRO A 244 -11.24 16.44 -10.34
C PRO A 244 -11.88 17.60 -11.10
N TYR A 245 -11.85 17.62 -12.44
CA TYR A 245 -12.46 18.71 -13.19
C TYR A 245 -13.98 18.66 -13.04
N TRP A 246 -14.59 17.50 -13.25
CA TRP A 246 -16.03 17.30 -13.03
C TRP A 246 -16.44 17.60 -11.60
N LEU A 247 -15.67 17.16 -10.60
CA LEU A 247 -15.88 17.48 -9.19
C LEU A 247 -15.85 19.00 -8.97
N ILE A 248 -14.87 19.72 -9.48
CA ILE A 248 -14.82 21.18 -9.33
C ILE A 248 -16.03 21.86 -9.97
N PHE A 249 -16.31 21.55 -11.25
CA PHE A 249 -17.40 22.18 -12.00
C PHE A 249 -18.77 21.89 -11.37
N SER A 250 -19.00 20.64 -10.99
CA SER A 250 -20.24 20.20 -10.35
C SER A 250 -20.43 20.71 -8.93
N PHE A 251 -19.49 21.45 -8.35
CA PHE A 251 -19.64 22.12 -7.04
C PHE A 251 -19.69 23.65 -7.12
N VAL A 252 -19.50 24.23 -8.32
CA VAL A 252 -19.69 25.68 -8.53
C VAL A 252 -21.09 26.15 -8.10
N PRO A 253 -22.20 25.46 -8.43
CA PRO A 253 -23.54 25.90 -8.01
C PRO A 253 -23.72 25.96 -6.49
N LEU A 254 -23.08 25.07 -5.72
CA LEU A 254 -23.11 25.13 -4.25
C LEU A 254 -22.45 26.41 -3.72
N VAL A 255 -21.29 26.76 -4.27
CA VAL A 255 -20.59 27.98 -3.89
C VAL A 255 -21.38 29.23 -4.30
N LEU A 256 -22.08 29.18 -5.44
CA LEU A 256 -23.00 30.24 -5.86
C LEU A 256 -24.20 30.39 -4.92
N LEU A 257 -24.76 29.28 -4.42
CA LEU A 257 -25.80 29.30 -3.38
C LEU A 257 -25.28 30.00 -2.11
N PHE A 258 -24.02 29.78 -1.73
CA PHE A 258 -23.45 30.46 -0.58
C PHE A 258 -23.29 31.98 -0.76
N LEU A 259 -23.31 32.51 -1.99
CA LEU A 259 -23.31 33.97 -2.22
C LEU A 259 -24.55 34.67 -1.66
N TRP A 260 -25.63 33.91 -1.37
CA TRP A 260 -26.85 34.44 -0.77
C TRP A 260 -26.68 34.76 0.72
N PHE A 261 -25.61 34.27 1.35
CA PHE A 261 -25.23 34.68 2.70
C PHE A 261 -24.61 36.10 2.65
N GLU A 262 -25.32 37.08 3.22
CA GLU A 262 -24.90 38.49 3.24
C GLU A 262 -23.73 38.78 4.20
N LEU A 263 -22.62 39.27 3.65
CA LEU A 263 -21.43 39.69 4.40
C LEU A 263 -21.60 41.11 4.96
N PRO A 264 -21.14 41.40 6.20
CA PRO A 264 -21.21 42.74 6.79
C PRO A 264 -20.53 43.81 5.93
N ASP A 265 -21.12 45.02 5.86
CA ASP A 265 -20.65 46.13 5.03
C ASP A 265 -19.31 46.74 5.47
N HIS A 266 -18.93 46.62 6.74
CA HIS A 266 -17.61 47.02 7.24
C HIS A 266 -17.18 46.11 8.42
N PRO A 267 -16.67 44.91 8.16
CA PRO A 267 -16.12 44.09 9.24
C PRO A 267 -14.85 44.77 9.76
N LYS A 268 -14.78 44.96 11.07
CA LYS A 268 -13.56 45.38 11.75
C LYS A 268 -12.86 44.15 12.28
N LEU A 269 -11.57 43.99 11.98
CA LEU A 269 -10.76 42.88 12.45
C LEU A 269 -9.60 43.39 13.31
N ASP A 270 -9.48 42.86 14.52
CA ASP A 270 -8.44 43.27 15.45
C ASP A 270 -7.52 42.08 15.77
N PHE A 271 -6.28 42.15 15.32
CA PHE A 271 -5.22 41.19 15.66
C PHE A 271 -4.41 41.74 16.84
N SER A 272 -5.08 41.92 17.97
CA SER A 272 -4.44 42.22 19.24
C SER A 272 -4.52 41.03 20.19
N LEU A 273 -3.39 40.69 20.82
CA LEU A 273 -3.32 39.59 21.76
C LEU A 273 -3.50 40.13 23.18
N SER A 274 -4.69 39.94 23.77
CA SER A 274 -4.87 40.10 25.21
C SER A 274 -5.10 38.73 25.84
N ILE A 275 -4.05 38.15 26.39
CA ILE A 275 -4.12 36.88 27.10
C ILE A 275 -4.64 37.17 28.52
N ASP A 276 -5.91 36.87 28.76
CA ASP A 276 -6.45 36.81 30.12
C ASP A 276 -6.43 35.36 30.65
N ARG A 277 -6.65 35.20 31.96
CA ARG A 277 -6.64 33.88 32.60
C ARG A 277 -7.64 32.90 31.98
N ARG A 278 -8.80 33.37 31.50
CA ARG A 278 -9.82 32.50 30.90
C ARG A 278 -9.37 31.97 29.55
N LEU A 279 -8.79 32.85 28.72
CA LEU A 279 -8.22 32.50 27.44
C LEU A 279 -7.04 31.55 27.58
N THR A 280 -6.14 31.77 28.55
CA THR A 280 -5.02 30.85 28.82
C THR A 280 -5.53 29.45 29.13
N ILE A 281 -6.54 29.32 30.00
CA ILE A 281 -7.14 28.02 30.35
C ILE A 281 -7.79 27.38 29.12
N ALA A 282 -8.51 28.17 28.30
CA ALA A 282 -9.15 27.67 27.09
C ALA A 282 -8.12 27.16 26.06
N LEU A 283 -7.03 27.90 25.84
CA LEU A 283 -5.96 27.48 24.93
C LEU A 283 -5.17 26.28 25.45
N ALA A 284 -4.96 26.18 26.77
CA ALA A 284 -4.36 25.00 27.39
C ALA A 284 -5.27 23.77 27.21
N ALA A 285 -6.59 23.94 27.34
CA ALA A 285 -7.56 22.88 27.07
C ALA A 285 -7.56 22.48 25.59
N VAL A 286 -7.47 23.42 24.63
CA VAL A 286 -7.28 23.11 23.20
C VAL A 286 -6.02 22.28 23.00
N LEU A 287 -4.89 22.70 23.56
CA LEU A 287 -3.62 21.98 23.45
C LEU A 287 -3.75 20.56 24.00
N MET A 288 -4.29 20.37 25.21
CA MET A 288 -4.46 19.05 25.79
C MET A 288 -5.43 18.18 24.99
N SER A 289 -6.53 18.75 24.51
CA SER A 289 -7.53 18.06 23.71
C SER A 289 -6.94 17.57 22.39
N VAL A 290 -6.28 18.46 21.63
CA VAL A 290 -5.67 18.10 20.35
C VAL A 290 -4.55 17.09 20.56
N PHE A 291 -3.72 17.24 21.59
CA PHE A 291 -2.70 16.26 21.94
C PHE A 291 -3.32 14.88 22.15
N CYS A 292 -4.37 14.77 22.98
CA CYS A 292 -5.02 13.48 23.25
C CYS A 292 -5.67 12.87 22.00
N LEU A 293 -6.35 13.69 21.18
CA LEU A 293 -7.00 13.22 19.96
C LEU A 293 -5.99 12.76 18.92
N THR A 294 -4.89 13.50 18.73
CA THR A 294 -3.82 13.09 17.82
C THR A 294 -3.11 11.84 18.35
N SER A 295 -2.79 11.79 19.65
CA SER A 295 -2.25 10.57 20.28
C SER A 295 -3.17 9.38 20.07
N ALA A 296 -4.49 9.51 20.21
CA ALA A 296 -5.42 8.42 19.93
C ALA A 296 -5.36 7.91 18.48
N ALA A 297 -4.98 8.76 17.52
CA ALA A 297 -4.86 8.40 16.12
C ALA A 297 -3.52 7.73 15.77
N VAL A 298 -2.41 8.16 16.38
CA VAL A 298 -1.05 7.69 16.01
C VAL A 298 -0.39 6.76 17.02
N PHE A 299 -0.91 6.66 18.25
CA PHE A 299 -0.35 5.79 19.27
C PHE A 299 -0.69 4.33 18.99
N PHE A 300 0.35 3.51 18.92
CA PHE A 300 0.24 2.06 18.85
C PHE A 300 0.85 1.43 20.09
N ASP A 301 0.09 0.56 20.77
CA ASP A 301 0.60 -0.22 21.89
C ASP A 301 1.74 -1.14 21.44
N GLU A 302 2.93 -0.93 21.96
CA GLU A 302 4.09 -1.79 21.70
C GLU A 302 3.90 -3.21 22.26
N GLY A 303 3.05 -3.38 23.28
CA GLY A 303 2.77 -4.67 23.90
C GLY A 303 4.00 -5.37 24.49
N THR A 304 3.80 -6.62 24.94
CA THR A 304 4.85 -7.51 25.44
C THR A 304 5.18 -8.58 24.41
N ARG A 305 6.45 -8.73 24.03
CA ARG A 305 6.91 -9.79 23.10
C ARG A 305 6.64 -11.17 23.70
N LYS A 306 6.17 -12.11 22.88
CA LYS A 306 5.94 -13.53 23.21
C LYS A 306 7.05 -14.40 22.60
N ASP A 307 7.02 -15.70 22.87
CA ASP A 307 8.08 -16.64 22.51
C ASP A 307 8.14 -16.96 21.01
N GLY A 308 7.12 -16.60 20.23
CA GLY A 308 7.14 -16.79 18.78
C GLY A 308 6.77 -18.21 18.33
N ARG A 309 5.87 -18.88 19.04
CA ARG A 309 5.31 -20.18 18.62
C ARG A 309 4.15 -19.93 17.66
N VAL A 310 4.24 -20.46 16.45
CA VAL A 310 3.31 -20.19 15.35
C VAL A 310 2.65 -21.49 14.93
N LEU A 311 1.32 -21.47 14.83
CA LEU A 311 0.55 -22.55 14.23
C LEU A 311 0.00 -22.09 12.88
N VAL A 312 0.21 -22.90 11.85
CA VAL A 312 -0.40 -22.72 10.53
C VAL A 312 -1.56 -23.71 10.39
N ASP A 313 -2.76 -23.20 10.12
CA ASP A 313 -3.92 -24.05 9.86
C ASP A 313 -3.88 -24.63 8.44
N GLU A 314 -3.60 -25.92 8.33
CA GLU A 314 -3.64 -26.70 7.08
C GLU A 314 -4.81 -27.69 7.06
N ILE A 315 -5.65 -27.76 8.11
CA ILE A 315 -6.90 -28.53 8.07
C ILE A 315 -7.86 -27.86 7.08
N HIS A 316 -7.94 -26.53 7.15
CA HIS A 316 -8.89 -25.77 6.34
C HIS A 316 -8.27 -25.12 5.10
N SER A 317 -6.95 -25.21 4.88
CA SER A 317 -6.31 -24.59 3.70
C SER A 317 -6.75 -25.27 2.39
N VAL A 318 -7.59 -24.58 1.59
CA VAL A 318 -8.06 -25.08 0.28
C VAL A 318 -7.30 -24.47 -0.89
N TRP A 319 -6.69 -23.31 -0.67
CA TRP A 319 -5.81 -22.63 -1.60
C TRP A 319 -4.51 -22.31 -0.84
N GLU A 320 -3.41 -22.17 -1.58
CA GLU A 320 -2.10 -21.81 -1.03
C GLU A 320 -1.57 -22.65 0.16
N PHE A 321 -1.92 -23.93 0.24
CA PHE A 321 -1.42 -24.85 1.29
C PHE A 321 0.11 -24.78 1.42
N SER A 322 0.67 -25.00 2.61
CA SER A 322 2.13 -25.03 2.80
C SER A 322 2.70 -26.43 2.97
N THR A 323 1.88 -27.45 2.70
CA THR A 323 2.17 -28.85 2.99
C THR A 323 2.82 -29.63 1.84
N LEU A 324 2.85 -29.08 0.62
CA LEU A 324 3.59 -29.65 -0.51
C LEU A 324 4.85 -28.82 -0.76
N LYS A 325 5.98 -29.49 -0.94
CA LYS A 325 7.29 -28.85 -1.08
C LYS A 325 7.46 -28.20 -2.44
N LEU A 326 8.02 -26.99 -2.46
CA LEU A 326 8.65 -26.48 -3.68
C LEU A 326 10.06 -27.11 -3.77
N ASP A 327 10.19 -28.18 -4.57
CA ASP A 327 11.44 -28.95 -4.71
C ASP A 327 11.87 -29.11 -6.17
N LYS A 328 12.80 -30.01 -6.48
CA LYS A 328 13.32 -30.19 -7.86
C LYS A 328 12.43 -31.07 -8.75
N ASP A 329 11.35 -31.63 -8.23
CA ASP A 329 10.57 -32.66 -8.92
C ASP A 329 9.14 -32.22 -9.25
N TRP A 330 8.61 -31.20 -8.57
CA TRP A 330 7.25 -30.71 -8.78
C TRP A 330 7.18 -29.37 -9.51
N TYR A 331 6.68 -29.36 -10.75
CA TYR A 331 6.59 -28.14 -11.58
C TYR A 331 5.14 -27.73 -11.91
N GLY A 332 5.00 -26.59 -12.58
CA GLY A 332 3.72 -26.02 -13.00
C GLY A 332 3.10 -25.08 -11.96
N GLU A 333 1.95 -24.52 -12.31
CA GLU A 333 1.24 -23.47 -11.57
C GLU A 333 1.02 -23.82 -10.09
N ASN A 334 0.52 -25.02 -9.80
CA ASN A 334 0.25 -25.47 -8.43
C ASN A 334 1.52 -25.59 -7.56
N SER A 335 2.69 -25.80 -8.17
CA SER A 335 3.97 -25.86 -7.42
C SER A 335 4.39 -24.49 -6.90
N THR A 336 3.90 -23.41 -7.54
CA THR A 336 4.24 -22.03 -7.20
C THR A 336 3.15 -21.28 -6.45
N TYR A 337 1.87 -21.60 -6.68
CA TYR A 337 0.71 -21.03 -5.97
C TYR A 337 0.45 -21.75 -4.64
N ASN A 338 1.48 -21.78 -3.81
CA ASN A 338 1.43 -22.36 -2.47
C ASN A 338 2.39 -21.63 -1.53
N ALA A 339 2.18 -21.72 -0.22
CA ALA A 339 2.89 -20.92 0.77
C ALA A 339 4.09 -21.64 1.43
N TYR A 340 4.60 -22.70 0.81
CA TYR A 340 5.68 -23.53 1.37
C TYR A 340 6.91 -22.70 1.77
N SER A 341 7.44 -21.89 0.86
CA SER A 341 8.67 -21.12 1.06
C SER A 341 8.50 -20.07 2.15
N MET A 342 7.33 -19.44 2.27
CA MET A 342 7.04 -18.52 3.38
C MET A 342 7.17 -19.24 4.72
N ILE A 343 6.56 -20.43 4.84
CA ILE A 343 6.56 -21.16 6.11
C ILE A 343 7.93 -21.73 6.45
N GLU A 344 8.67 -22.27 5.47
CA GLU A 344 10.04 -22.72 5.73
C GLU A 344 10.96 -21.56 6.09
N TRP A 345 10.84 -20.40 5.44
CA TRP A 345 11.59 -19.22 5.83
C TRP A 345 11.23 -18.73 7.24
N LEU A 346 9.96 -18.75 7.64
CA LEU A 346 9.58 -18.35 9.00
C LEU A 346 10.17 -19.28 10.08
N LYS A 347 10.44 -20.56 9.76
CA LYS A 347 11.09 -21.49 10.71
C LYS A 347 12.52 -21.10 11.06
N ASP A 348 13.17 -20.27 10.24
CA ASP A 348 14.51 -19.76 10.53
C ASP A 348 14.54 -18.88 11.80
N SER A 349 13.39 -18.28 12.17
CA SER A 349 13.30 -17.32 13.28
C SER A 349 12.17 -17.59 14.28
N TYR A 350 11.24 -18.47 13.93
CA TYR A 350 10.08 -18.83 14.76
C TYR A 350 9.96 -20.34 14.92
N HIS A 351 9.33 -20.78 15.99
CA HIS A 351 8.89 -22.17 16.10
C HIS A 351 7.56 -22.32 15.36
N VAL A 352 7.59 -22.85 14.13
CA VAL A 352 6.40 -22.93 13.27
C VAL A 352 5.98 -24.39 13.06
N ASP A 353 4.76 -24.69 13.49
CA ASP A 353 4.11 -25.99 13.29
C ASP A 353 2.95 -25.88 12.30
N ARG A 354 2.73 -26.94 11.51
CA ARG A 354 1.55 -27.12 10.66
C ARG A 354 0.56 -28.07 11.31
N LEU A 355 -0.70 -27.62 11.42
CA LEU A 355 -1.81 -28.46 11.84
C LEU A 355 -2.51 -29.08 10.63
N THR A 356 -2.47 -30.41 10.50
CA THR A 356 -3.12 -31.13 9.40
C THR A 356 -4.19 -32.09 9.91
N SER A 357 -5.12 -32.46 9.03
CA SER A 357 -6.11 -33.51 9.32
C SER A 357 -5.50 -34.91 9.16
N PRO A 358 -6.05 -35.95 9.80
CA PRO A 358 -5.58 -37.32 9.60
C PRO A 358 -5.61 -37.79 8.14
N SER A 359 -6.55 -37.29 7.34
CA SER A 359 -6.68 -37.63 5.91
C SER A 359 -5.53 -37.11 5.04
N TYR A 360 -4.73 -36.16 5.53
CA TYR A 360 -3.52 -35.69 4.84
C TYR A 360 -2.52 -36.83 4.53
N LYS A 361 -2.51 -37.89 5.36
CA LYS A 361 -1.67 -39.08 5.11
C LYS A 361 -1.97 -39.73 3.77
N ASP A 362 -3.24 -39.70 3.35
CA ASP A 362 -3.72 -40.33 2.13
C ASP A 362 -3.67 -39.39 0.92
N TRP A 363 -3.39 -38.09 1.15
CA TRP A 363 -3.28 -37.12 0.07
C TRP A 363 -2.11 -37.43 -0.86
N ASN A 364 -2.35 -37.47 -2.16
CA ASN A 364 -1.34 -37.75 -3.17
C ASN A 364 -1.53 -36.82 -4.36
N VAL A 365 -0.49 -36.02 -4.64
CA VAL A 365 -0.43 -35.14 -5.81
C VAL A 365 0.75 -35.60 -6.65
N SER A 366 0.51 -35.91 -7.92
CA SER A 366 1.53 -36.45 -8.81
C SER A 366 2.75 -35.51 -8.89
N GLY A 367 3.93 -36.05 -8.57
CA GLY A 367 5.19 -35.32 -8.61
C GLY A 367 5.48 -34.44 -7.38
N ALA A 368 4.51 -34.22 -6.48
CA ALA A 368 4.70 -33.39 -5.30
C ALA A 368 5.15 -34.20 -4.09
N HIS A 369 6.18 -33.71 -3.39
CA HIS A 369 6.57 -34.27 -2.10
C HIS A 369 5.86 -33.56 -0.95
N LYS A 370 5.36 -34.35 0.00
CA LYS A 370 4.70 -33.87 1.20
C LYS A 370 5.70 -33.45 2.27
N VAL A 371 5.37 -32.43 3.05
CA VAL A 371 6.02 -32.19 4.34
C VAL A 371 5.53 -33.21 5.36
N THR A 372 6.38 -33.49 6.35
CA THR A 372 5.97 -34.25 7.53
C THR A 372 5.06 -33.36 8.38
N PRO A 373 3.86 -33.82 8.77
CA PRO A 373 3.00 -33.06 9.68
C PRO A 373 3.63 -32.87 11.06
N ASP A 374 3.51 -31.65 11.60
CA ASP A 374 3.98 -31.33 12.94
C ASP A 374 2.88 -31.66 13.98
N VAL A 375 1.63 -31.29 13.68
CA VAL A 375 0.46 -31.60 14.51
C VAL A 375 -0.64 -32.22 13.66
N ILE A 376 -1.31 -33.25 14.20
CA ILE A 376 -2.43 -33.94 13.53
C ILE A 376 -3.67 -33.86 14.42
N SER A 377 -4.76 -33.32 13.88
CA SER A 377 -6.06 -33.21 14.56
C SER A 377 -7.20 -33.14 13.53
N ASP A 378 -8.39 -33.61 13.90
CA ASP A 378 -9.59 -33.47 13.05
C ASP A 378 -10.19 -32.06 13.08
N SER A 379 -9.82 -31.25 14.06
CA SER A 379 -10.36 -29.89 14.24
C SER A 379 -9.39 -28.96 14.98
N LEU A 380 -9.61 -27.67 14.81
CA LEU A 380 -8.87 -26.62 15.50
C LEU A 380 -9.51 -26.32 16.87
N THR A 381 -8.87 -26.81 17.94
CA THR A 381 -9.39 -26.67 19.31
C THR A 381 -8.58 -25.69 20.15
N TYR A 382 -9.19 -25.15 21.21
CA TYR A 382 -8.49 -24.24 22.13
C TYR A 382 -7.33 -24.93 22.87
N ASP A 383 -7.43 -26.23 23.13
CA ASP A 383 -6.37 -26.99 23.80
C ASP A 383 -5.10 -27.13 22.96
N ILE A 384 -5.24 -27.09 21.63
CA ILE A 384 -4.11 -26.98 20.70
C ILE A 384 -3.63 -25.52 20.69
N LEU A 385 -4.54 -24.57 20.42
CA LEU A 385 -4.22 -23.16 20.21
C LEU A 385 -3.50 -22.50 21.39
N LYS A 386 -3.83 -22.88 22.64
CA LYS A 386 -3.21 -22.30 23.85
C LYS A 386 -1.70 -22.55 23.97
N ASN A 387 -1.15 -23.47 23.17
CA ASN A 387 0.28 -23.77 23.16
C ASN A 387 1.07 -22.89 22.18
N TYR A 388 0.38 -22.04 21.41
CA TYR A 388 0.97 -21.17 20.41
C TYR A 388 0.74 -19.70 20.76
N ASP A 389 1.51 -18.83 20.14
CA ASP A 389 1.44 -17.38 20.27
C ASP A 389 0.75 -16.75 19.06
N ILE A 390 0.88 -17.35 17.87
CA ILE A 390 0.29 -16.87 16.62
C ILE A 390 -0.43 -18.03 15.90
N LEU A 391 -1.60 -17.74 15.33
CA LEU A 391 -2.31 -18.59 14.39
C LEU A 391 -2.35 -17.91 13.01
N ILE A 392 -1.92 -18.61 11.97
CA ILE A 392 -2.02 -18.18 10.57
C ILE A 392 -3.16 -18.95 9.89
N ILE A 393 -4.14 -18.21 9.38
CA ILE A 393 -5.23 -18.73 8.55
C ILE A 393 -5.16 -18.04 7.19
N LYS A 394 -5.00 -18.84 6.14
CA LYS A 394 -4.92 -18.39 4.76
C LYS A 394 -5.96 -19.13 3.93
N THR A 395 -6.72 -18.36 3.15
CA THR A 395 -7.65 -18.87 2.12
C THR A 395 -8.37 -20.19 2.51
N PRO A 396 -9.15 -20.17 3.61
CA PRO A 396 -9.65 -21.38 4.24
C PRO A 396 -10.99 -21.87 3.65
N SER A 397 -11.29 -23.14 3.94
CA SER A 397 -12.62 -23.74 3.89
C SER A 397 -13.45 -23.40 5.13
N HIS A 398 -14.67 -23.91 5.18
CA HIS A 398 -15.62 -23.66 6.26
C HIS A 398 -15.14 -24.16 7.62
N TYR A 399 -15.42 -23.39 8.69
CA TYR A 399 -15.14 -23.74 10.08
C TYR A 399 -16.42 -24.09 10.84
N GLN A 400 -16.33 -25.04 11.75
CA GLN A 400 -17.41 -25.30 12.69
C GLN A 400 -17.49 -24.19 13.75
N ALA A 401 -18.69 -23.95 14.27
CA ALA A 401 -18.91 -22.91 15.28
C ALA A 401 -17.99 -23.06 16.52
N ALA A 402 -17.71 -24.29 16.95
CA ALA A 402 -16.81 -24.57 18.06
C ALA A 402 -15.35 -24.18 17.78
N GLU A 403 -14.90 -24.28 16.52
CA GLU A 403 -13.56 -23.87 16.10
C GLU A 403 -13.45 -22.35 16.07
N VAL A 404 -14.49 -21.68 15.54
CA VAL A 404 -14.59 -20.22 15.58
C VAL A 404 -14.52 -19.71 17.02
N ASP A 405 -15.27 -20.32 17.94
CA ASP A 405 -15.23 -19.93 19.36
C ASP A 405 -13.88 -20.24 20.03
N ALA A 406 -13.20 -21.31 19.62
CA ALA A 406 -11.84 -21.61 20.08
C ALA A 406 -10.83 -20.55 19.61
N ILE A 407 -10.92 -20.10 18.36
CA ILE A 407 -10.09 -19.01 17.79
C ILE A 407 -10.36 -17.69 18.51
N VAL A 408 -11.64 -17.34 18.71
CA VAL A 408 -12.02 -16.11 19.45
C VAL A 408 -11.42 -16.13 20.86
N ARG A 409 -11.57 -17.26 21.57
CA ARG A 409 -11.00 -17.44 22.91
C ARG A 409 -9.47 -17.38 22.90
N PHE A 410 -8.81 -17.92 21.88
CA PHE A 410 -7.36 -17.83 21.71
C PHE A 410 -6.89 -16.37 21.62
N VAL A 411 -7.52 -15.57 20.75
CA VAL A 411 -7.20 -14.15 20.60
C VAL A 411 -7.49 -13.38 21.89
N GLU A 412 -8.66 -13.57 22.50
CA GLU A 412 -9.04 -12.92 23.77
C GLU A 412 -7.96 -13.10 24.87
N ASN A 413 -7.32 -14.28 24.90
CA ASN A 413 -6.30 -14.63 25.90
C ASN A 413 -4.86 -14.16 25.57
N GLY A 414 -4.64 -13.53 24.41
CA GLY A 414 -3.34 -12.99 24.00
C GLY A 414 -2.76 -13.57 22.70
N GLY A 415 -3.50 -14.44 22.03
CA GLY A 415 -3.14 -14.98 20.72
C GLY A 415 -3.07 -13.89 19.64
N GLY A 416 -2.11 -14.03 18.73
CA GLY A 416 -2.03 -13.26 17.50
C GLY A 416 -2.73 -14.01 16.38
N LEU A 417 -3.58 -13.36 15.59
CA LEU A 417 -4.29 -13.96 14.47
C LEU A 417 -3.92 -13.27 13.16
N PHE A 418 -3.33 -14.01 12.23
CA PHE A 418 -3.07 -13.53 10.87
C PHE A 418 -4.11 -14.14 9.92
N LEU A 419 -4.97 -13.29 9.35
CA LEU A 419 -5.99 -13.67 8.38
C LEU A 419 -5.57 -13.20 6.99
N ILE A 420 -5.44 -14.13 6.06
CA ILE A 420 -5.02 -13.84 4.68
C ILE A 420 -6.14 -14.28 3.74
N GLY A 421 -6.78 -13.30 3.12
CA GLY A 421 -7.83 -13.49 2.11
C GLY A 421 -7.34 -13.17 0.71
N ASP A 422 -8.24 -13.30 -0.25
CA ASP A 422 -7.95 -13.11 -1.66
C ASP A 422 -9.15 -12.46 -2.38
N HIS A 423 -8.97 -12.09 -3.63
CA HIS A 423 -10.00 -11.50 -4.49
C HIS A 423 -11.25 -12.39 -4.63
N THR A 424 -12.39 -11.74 -4.84
CA THR A 424 -13.63 -12.33 -5.36
C THR A 424 -14.15 -13.56 -4.64
N ASN A 425 -13.82 -13.75 -3.35
CA ASN A 425 -14.25 -14.94 -2.61
C ASN A 425 -13.92 -16.25 -3.37
N PHE A 426 -12.76 -16.29 -4.05
CA PHE A 426 -12.34 -17.45 -4.83
C PHE A 426 -12.38 -18.71 -3.96
N ALA A 427 -12.97 -19.79 -4.47
CA ALA A 427 -13.22 -21.04 -3.74
C ALA A 427 -13.98 -20.89 -2.39
N GLY A 428 -14.71 -19.78 -2.17
CA GLY A 428 -15.44 -19.51 -0.92
C GLY A 428 -14.59 -18.97 0.22
N THR A 429 -13.31 -18.67 -0.03
CA THR A 429 -12.31 -18.31 0.99
C THR A 429 -12.69 -17.07 1.80
N GLY A 430 -13.17 -16.00 1.17
CA GLY A 430 -13.63 -14.78 1.84
C GLY A 430 -14.86 -15.02 2.74
N THR A 431 -15.81 -15.85 2.29
CA THR A 431 -17.00 -16.25 3.06
C THR A 431 -16.59 -17.04 4.30
N ASN A 432 -15.58 -17.90 4.17
CA ASN A 432 -15.08 -18.72 5.26
C ASN A 432 -14.26 -17.90 6.26
N LEU A 433 -13.38 -17.01 5.80
CA LEU A 433 -12.70 -16.05 6.67
C LEU A 433 -13.68 -15.19 7.45
N ASN A 434 -14.77 -14.75 6.79
CA ASN A 434 -15.80 -13.94 7.41
C ASN A 434 -16.58 -14.63 8.55
N GLN A 435 -16.50 -15.96 8.69
CA GLN A 435 -17.03 -16.67 9.88
C GLN A 435 -16.25 -16.29 11.15
N ILE A 436 -14.95 -16.03 10.99
CA ILE A 436 -14.02 -15.66 12.06
C ILE A 436 -13.89 -14.14 12.15
N SER A 437 -13.52 -13.48 11.04
CA SER A 437 -13.13 -12.06 11.02
C SER A 437 -14.26 -11.13 11.50
N LYS A 438 -15.53 -11.45 11.17
CA LYS A 438 -16.69 -10.65 11.60
C LYS A 438 -16.89 -10.64 13.10
N ARG A 439 -16.39 -11.64 13.84
CA ARG A 439 -16.38 -11.65 15.32
C ARG A 439 -15.50 -10.53 15.89
N PHE A 440 -14.57 -10.02 15.09
CA PHE A 440 -13.68 -8.90 15.40
C PHE A 440 -14.05 -7.61 14.66
N GLY A 441 -15.19 -7.61 13.94
CA GLY A 441 -15.66 -6.46 13.16
C GLY A 441 -14.95 -6.25 11.82
N ILE A 442 -14.15 -7.22 11.35
CA ILE A 442 -13.46 -7.16 10.06
C ILE A 442 -14.25 -7.95 9.01
N GLU A 443 -14.41 -7.41 7.80
CA GLU A 443 -15.09 -8.08 6.70
C GLU A 443 -14.25 -8.05 5.41
N PHE A 444 -14.05 -9.22 4.80
CA PHE A 444 -13.48 -9.39 3.46
C PHE A 444 -14.58 -9.21 2.40
N GLY A 445 -14.33 -8.36 1.41
CA GLY A 445 -15.26 -8.04 0.32
C GLY A 445 -15.38 -9.15 -0.73
N PHE A 446 -16.50 -9.17 -1.43
CA PHE A 446 -16.69 -9.99 -2.64
C PHE A 446 -16.42 -9.13 -3.88
N ASP A 447 -15.17 -8.75 -4.06
CA ASP A 447 -14.71 -7.86 -5.12
C ASP A 447 -13.24 -8.14 -5.48
N ALA A 448 -12.80 -7.52 -6.58
CA ALA A 448 -11.40 -7.45 -6.99
C ALA A 448 -10.97 -5.99 -6.95
N VAL A 449 -9.91 -5.70 -6.19
CA VAL A 449 -9.38 -4.35 -6.04
C VAL A 449 -8.25 -4.11 -7.03
N ASN A 450 -8.39 -3.06 -7.83
CA ASN A 450 -7.41 -2.62 -8.82
C ASN A 450 -7.26 -1.10 -8.79
N THR A 451 -6.26 -0.57 -9.50
CA THR A 451 -6.22 0.88 -9.78
C THR A 451 -7.39 1.28 -10.68
N MET A 452 -7.65 2.59 -10.79
CA MET A 452 -8.63 3.12 -11.75
C MET A 452 -8.41 2.58 -13.18
N ASN A 453 -7.14 2.39 -13.55
CA ASN A 453 -6.72 1.90 -14.86
C ASN A 453 -6.91 0.40 -15.08
N GLY A 454 -7.37 -0.33 -14.06
CA GLY A 454 -7.49 -1.79 -14.09
C GLY A 454 -6.13 -2.50 -14.01
N THR A 455 -5.11 -1.82 -13.47
CA THR A 455 -3.78 -2.41 -13.23
C THR A 455 -3.65 -2.79 -11.76
N LEU A 456 -2.64 -3.62 -11.47
CA LEU A 456 -2.28 -3.97 -10.10
C LEU A 456 -1.87 -2.72 -9.31
N PHE A 457 -2.12 -2.76 -7.99
CA PHE A 457 -1.84 -1.63 -7.11
C PHE A 457 -0.41 -1.68 -6.58
N TYR A 458 0.32 -0.58 -6.77
CA TYR A 458 1.64 -0.38 -6.15
C TYR A 458 1.50 0.50 -4.90
N TYR A 459 1.70 -0.10 -3.73
CA TYR A 459 1.68 0.64 -2.48
C TYR A 459 3.07 1.17 -2.13
N LYS A 460 3.12 2.44 -1.71
CA LYS A 460 4.31 3.06 -1.11
C LYS A 460 3.98 3.55 0.29
N ARG A 461 4.83 3.18 1.25
CA ARG A 461 4.63 3.55 2.65
C ARG A 461 4.75 5.06 2.86
N GLY A 462 3.78 5.61 3.60
CA GLY A 462 3.79 7.01 4.04
C GLY A 462 4.71 7.28 5.24
N PRO A 463 4.85 8.55 5.66
CA PRO A 463 5.75 8.94 6.75
C PRO A 463 5.26 8.55 8.16
N LEU A 464 3.98 8.23 8.32
CA LEU A 464 3.37 7.80 9.59
C LEU A 464 2.81 6.38 9.45
N PRO A 465 3.68 5.35 9.32
CA PRO A 465 3.23 4.00 9.07
C PRO A 465 2.64 3.32 10.31
N HIS A 466 1.77 2.36 10.07
CA HIS A 466 1.42 1.35 11.07
C HIS A 466 2.65 0.47 11.41
N PRO A 467 2.82 -0.02 12.66
CA PRO A 467 3.92 -0.90 13.05
C PRO A 467 4.12 -2.13 12.16
N VAL A 468 3.03 -2.71 11.64
CA VAL A 468 3.07 -3.86 10.71
C VAL A 468 3.85 -3.55 9.43
N VAL A 469 3.86 -2.29 8.97
CA VAL A 469 4.57 -1.90 7.73
C VAL A 469 5.85 -1.11 8.03
N LYS A 470 6.35 -1.12 9.27
CA LYS A 470 7.54 -0.34 9.68
C LYS A 470 8.84 -0.76 8.98
N TYR A 471 8.88 -1.93 8.35
CA TYR A 471 9.98 -2.40 7.50
C TYR A 471 9.72 -2.30 6.01
N MET A 472 8.47 -2.11 5.60
CA MET A 472 8.02 -2.31 4.23
C MET A 472 8.03 -0.98 3.46
N PRO A 473 9.01 -0.70 2.61
CA PRO A 473 9.06 0.57 1.87
C PRO A 473 7.96 0.65 0.80
N ASN A 474 7.66 -0.48 0.15
CA ASN A 474 6.67 -0.61 -0.91
C ASN A 474 6.11 -2.05 -0.93
N LEU A 475 5.00 -2.26 -1.62
CA LEU A 475 4.43 -3.58 -1.87
C LEU A 475 3.74 -3.58 -3.24
N ASP A 476 4.06 -4.58 -4.05
CA ASP A 476 3.37 -4.87 -5.30
C ASP A 476 2.21 -5.82 -5.01
N PHE A 477 0.99 -5.27 -4.96
CA PHE A 477 -0.21 -6.11 -4.91
C PHE A 477 -0.34 -6.89 -6.21
N MET A 478 -0.92 -8.08 -6.10
CA MET A 478 -1.48 -8.81 -7.23
C MET A 478 -2.94 -8.37 -7.34
N THR A 479 -3.88 -9.20 -6.92
CA THR A 479 -5.29 -8.81 -6.89
C THR A 479 -5.90 -9.30 -5.59
N GLY A 480 -6.15 -8.36 -4.68
CA GLY A 480 -6.86 -8.62 -3.43
C GLY A 480 -8.34 -8.21 -3.49
N CYS A 481 -9.01 -8.33 -2.35
CA CYS A 481 -10.36 -7.76 -2.13
C CYS A 481 -10.30 -6.47 -1.28
N SER A 482 -11.44 -5.83 -1.10
CA SER A 482 -11.62 -4.74 -0.13
C SER A 482 -11.76 -5.29 1.29
N LEU A 483 -11.34 -4.51 2.28
CA LEU A 483 -11.57 -4.80 3.69
C LEU A 483 -12.44 -3.73 4.33
N LYS A 484 -13.36 -4.13 5.19
CA LYS A 484 -13.95 -3.23 6.20
C LYS A 484 -13.34 -3.52 7.55
N ALA A 485 -13.04 -2.48 8.28
CA ALA A 485 -12.59 -2.52 9.66
C ALA A 485 -13.71 -2.09 10.62
N PRO A 486 -13.62 -2.48 11.90
CA PRO A 486 -14.40 -1.84 12.94
C PRO A 486 -13.91 -0.39 13.13
N LEU A 487 -14.72 0.46 13.77
CA LEU A 487 -14.36 1.87 14.04
C LEU A 487 -13.02 2.01 14.79
N GLN A 488 -12.68 1.03 15.64
CA GLN A 488 -11.41 0.96 16.37
C GLN A 488 -10.28 0.22 15.62
N GLY A 489 -10.52 -0.21 14.38
CA GLY A 489 -9.52 -0.85 13.55
C GLY A 489 -8.38 0.11 13.23
N GLU A 490 -7.22 -0.45 12.95
CA GLU A 490 -6.00 0.28 12.61
C GLU A 490 -5.78 0.07 11.10
N PRO A 491 -5.84 1.13 10.26
CA PRO A 491 -5.54 1.00 8.85
C PRO A 491 -4.04 0.70 8.69
N VAL A 492 -3.72 -0.51 8.21
CA VAL A 492 -2.34 -0.95 8.02
C VAL A 492 -1.86 -0.55 6.63
N ILE A 493 -2.65 -0.88 5.62
CA ILE A 493 -2.44 -0.46 4.23
C ILE A 493 -3.75 0.13 3.73
N LEU A 494 -3.76 1.45 3.57
CA LEU A 494 -4.84 2.19 2.93
C LEU A 494 -4.43 2.53 1.50
N GLY A 495 -5.21 2.03 0.54
CA GLY A 495 -5.02 2.30 -0.88
C GLY A 495 -5.73 3.57 -1.33
N PHE A 496 -5.11 4.28 -2.27
CA PHE A 496 -5.58 5.53 -2.87
C PHE A 496 -5.83 5.32 -4.36
N GLY A 497 -6.88 5.93 -4.91
CA GLY A 497 -7.17 5.83 -6.34
C GLY A 497 -7.52 4.41 -6.78
N LEU A 498 -8.20 3.66 -5.91
CA LEU A 498 -8.57 2.28 -6.14
C LEU A 498 -10.02 2.16 -6.57
N ARG A 499 -10.31 1.03 -7.21
CA ARG A 499 -11.66 0.58 -7.52
C ARG A 499 -11.85 -0.85 -7.05
N ALA A 500 -12.99 -1.14 -6.45
CA ALA A 500 -13.43 -2.48 -6.09
C ALA A 500 -14.53 -2.92 -7.05
N ASP A 501 -14.16 -3.79 -7.99
CA ASP A 501 -15.07 -4.38 -8.98
C ASP A 501 -15.76 -5.61 -8.36
N PRO A 502 -17.09 -5.62 -8.19
CA PRO A 502 -17.76 -6.74 -7.54
C PRO A 502 -17.62 -8.05 -8.34
N GLY A 503 -17.43 -9.16 -7.62
CA GLY A 503 -17.23 -10.49 -8.23
C GLY A 503 -18.45 -11.01 -9.01
N GLU A 504 -18.21 -11.96 -9.92
CA GLU A 504 -19.21 -12.60 -10.77
C GLU A 504 -19.04 -14.13 -10.74
N PHE A 505 -19.95 -14.87 -10.10
CA PHE A 505 -19.80 -16.34 -9.96
C PHE A 505 -19.78 -17.13 -11.27
N ALA A 506 -20.27 -16.53 -12.36
CA ALA A 506 -20.35 -17.19 -13.67
C ALA A 506 -19.02 -17.21 -14.43
N SER A 507 -18.02 -16.44 -14.01
CA SER A 507 -16.76 -16.25 -14.72
C SER A 507 -15.60 -17.02 -14.09
N VAL A 508 -14.50 -17.15 -14.85
CA VAL A 508 -13.26 -17.76 -14.38
C VAL A 508 -12.65 -16.90 -13.27
N GLY A 509 -12.27 -17.54 -12.16
CA GLY A 509 -11.73 -16.85 -10.99
C GLY A 509 -12.73 -15.89 -10.34
N PHE A 510 -14.01 -15.94 -10.71
CA PHE A 510 -15.07 -15.02 -10.26
C PHE A 510 -14.80 -13.53 -10.53
N PHE A 511 -13.89 -13.22 -11.46
CA PHE A 511 -13.66 -11.86 -11.94
C PHE A 511 -14.79 -11.42 -12.84
N ARG A 512 -15.31 -10.21 -12.64
CA ARG A 512 -16.30 -9.64 -13.56
C ARG A 512 -15.77 -9.62 -14.99
N GLU A 513 -16.56 -10.15 -15.94
CA GLU A 513 -16.16 -10.13 -17.34
C GLU A 513 -16.14 -8.69 -17.88
N THR A 514 -15.00 -8.26 -18.42
CA THR A 514 -14.90 -6.94 -19.07
C THR A 514 -15.68 -6.94 -20.39
N ARG A 515 -16.89 -6.36 -20.40
CA ARG A 515 -17.65 -6.09 -21.64
C ARG A 515 -17.45 -4.62 -21.99
N THR A 516 -16.42 -4.35 -22.79
CA THR A 516 -15.92 -2.99 -23.13
C THR A 516 -16.98 -2.00 -23.60
N ASN A 517 -18.07 -2.49 -24.19
CA ASN A 517 -19.18 -1.68 -24.71
C ASN A 517 -20.42 -1.66 -23.80
N ASP A 518 -20.36 -2.22 -22.58
CA ASP A 518 -21.50 -2.29 -21.66
C ASP A 518 -21.36 -1.36 -20.45
N PRO A 519 -21.91 -0.14 -20.50
CA PRO A 519 -21.82 0.83 -19.40
C PRO A 519 -22.53 0.40 -18.11
N ALA A 520 -23.41 -0.60 -18.16
CA ALA A 520 -24.10 -1.11 -16.96
C ALA A 520 -23.16 -1.86 -16.00
N GLN A 521 -22.00 -2.33 -16.46
CA GLN A 521 -21.09 -3.16 -15.65
C GLN A 521 -20.23 -2.40 -14.63
N VAL A 522 -20.25 -1.07 -14.66
CA VAL A 522 -19.36 -0.25 -13.85
C VAL A 522 -20.12 0.65 -12.87
N THR A 523 -21.44 0.78 -13.01
CA THR A 523 -22.27 1.68 -12.21
C THR A 523 -22.41 1.25 -10.75
N ASP A 524 -22.08 0.01 -10.43
CA ASP A 524 -22.05 -0.57 -9.08
C ASP A 524 -20.65 -0.65 -8.46
N THR A 525 -19.57 -0.40 -9.24
CA THR A 525 -18.19 -0.33 -8.74
C THR A 525 -18.05 0.74 -7.65
N VAL A 526 -17.28 0.41 -6.61
CA VAL A 526 -16.88 1.31 -5.52
C VAL A 526 -15.50 1.88 -5.84
N TRP A 527 -15.28 3.15 -5.50
CA TRP A 527 -14.07 3.90 -5.89
C TRP A 527 -13.47 4.60 -4.67
N GLY A 528 -12.20 4.99 -4.76
CA GLY A 528 -11.57 5.91 -3.84
C GLY A 528 -10.57 5.25 -2.89
N LEU A 529 -10.79 5.45 -1.59
CA LEU A 529 -9.91 4.96 -0.54
C LEU A 529 -10.36 3.57 -0.10
N ILE A 530 -9.52 2.55 -0.25
CA ILE A 530 -9.90 1.16 0.05
C ILE A 530 -8.85 0.54 0.97
N ASN A 531 -9.30 -0.04 2.08
CA ASN A 531 -8.43 -0.80 2.97
C ASN A 531 -7.97 -2.10 2.27
N GLN A 532 -6.66 -2.34 2.27
CA GLN A 532 -6.02 -3.56 1.76
C GLN A 532 -5.35 -4.39 2.87
N ALA A 533 -5.09 -3.77 4.01
CA ALA A 533 -4.69 -4.45 5.24
C ALA A 533 -5.23 -3.67 6.45
N VAL A 534 -5.78 -4.37 7.44
CA VAL A 534 -6.29 -3.78 8.67
C VAL A 534 -5.85 -4.58 9.89
N ALA A 535 -5.60 -3.90 11.00
CA ALA A 535 -5.32 -4.54 12.29
C ALA A 535 -6.43 -4.23 13.29
N ALA A 536 -6.61 -5.10 14.27
CA ALA A 536 -7.54 -4.88 15.36
C ALA A 536 -7.00 -5.52 16.65
N LYS A 537 -7.40 -4.95 17.79
CA LYS A 537 -7.16 -5.51 19.12
C LYS A 537 -8.44 -6.17 19.63
N TYR A 538 -8.30 -7.29 20.33
CA TYR A 538 -9.42 -7.97 20.96
C TYR A 538 -8.95 -8.68 22.24
N GLY A 539 -9.47 -8.26 23.40
CA GLY A 539 -8.95 -8.70 24.69
C GLY A 539 -7.45 -8.41 24.78
N LYS A 540 -6.66 -9.45 25.08
CA LYS A 540 -5.20 -9.32 25.18
C LYS A 540 -4.47 -9.57 23.86
N GLY A 541 -5.19 -10.00 22.82
CA GLY A 541 -4.62 -10.42 21.53
C GLY A 541 -4.73 -9.37 20.42
N ARG A 542 -4.19 -9.74 19.25
CA ARG A 542 -4.05 -8.88 18.08
C ARG A 542 -4.44 -9.64 16.83
N ILE A 543 -5.05 -8.93 15.89
CA ILE A 543 -5.46 -9.46 14.59
C ILE A 543 -4.83 -8.59 13.51
N VAL A 544 -4.31 -9.22 12.45
CA VAL A 544 -3.98 -8.57 11.19
C VAL A 544 -4.75 -9.31 10.09
N ALA A 545 -5.53 -8.57 9.31
CA ALA A 545 -6.22 -9.07 8.14
C ALA A 545 -5.60 -8.45 6.89
N PHE A 546 -5.27 -9.29 5.92
CA PHE A 546 -4.64 -8.90 4.67
C PHE A 546 -5.38 -9.47 3.47
N ALA A 547 -5.60 -8.64 2.45
CA ALA A 547 -6.59 -8.90 1.41
C ALA A 547 -6.08 -9.63 0.16
N ASP A 548 -4.77 -9.89 0.04
CA ASP A 548 -4.15 -10.47 -1.15
C ASP A 548 -3.27 -11.66 -0.77
N SER A 549 -3.72 -12.87 -1.07
CA SER A 549 -2.98 -14.07 -0.69
C SER A 549 -1.81 -14.33 -1.63
N THR A 550 -1.88 -13.85 -2.87
CA THR A 550 -0.90 -14.19 -3.91
C THR A 550 0.51 -13.73 -3.53
N ILE A 551 0.67 -12.70 -2.71
CA ILE A 551 1.98 -12.24 -2.26
C ILE A 551 2.72 -13.30 -1.42
N ILE A 552 2.01 -14.22 -0.75
CA ILE A 552 2.62 -15.27 0.09
C ILE A 552 2.90 -16.55 -0.69
N SER A 553 2.47 -16.62 -1.95
CA SER A 553 2.82 -17.71 -2.84
C SER A 553 4.33 -17.74 -3.12
N ASN A 554 4.90 -18.93 -3.29
CA ASN A 554 6.34 -19.12 -3.45
C ASN A 554 6.97 -18.23 -4.54
N PHE A 555 6.23 -17.95 -5.62
CA PHE A 555 6.72 -17.12 -6.72
C PHE A 555 6.73 -15.61 -6.43
N ARG A 556 6.12 -15.14 -5.32
CA ARG A 556 6.04 -13.72 -4.94
C ARG A 556 6.56 -13.40 -3.55
N ILE A 557 6.65 -14.35 -2.62
CA ILE A 557 6.99 -14.06 -1.22
C ILE A 557 8.29 -13.28 -1.02
N PHE A 558 9.30 -13.47 -1.90
CA PHE A 558 10.57 -12.74 -1.84
C PHE A 558 10.67 -11.54 -2.79
N PHE A 559 9.55 -11.07 -3.34
CA PHE A 559 9.50 -9.89 -4.21
C PHE A 559 9.19 -8.64 -3.42
N GLY A 560 9.90 -7.55 -3.73
CA GLY A 560 9.65 -6.22 -3.17
C GLY A 560 9.58 -6.25 -1.64
N GLY A 561 8.59 -5.57 -1.07
CA GLY A 561 8.38 -5.55 0.39
C GLY A 561 7.54 -6.71 0.94
N SER A 562 7.28 -7.78 0.19
CA SER A 562 6.48 -8.92 0.67
C SER A 562 7.09 -9.59 1.92
N PRO A 563 8.41 -9.87 1.98
CA PRO A 563 9.04 -10.38 3.21
C PRO A 563 8.87 -9.40 4.37
N ASN A 564 9.03 -8.10 4.10
CA ASN A 564 8.95 -7.02 5.09
C ASN A 564 7.55 -6.92 5.70
N PHE A 565 6.51 -7.11 4.90
CA PHE A 565 5.14 -7.15 5.36
C PHE A 565 4.91 -8.34 6.30
N VAL A 566 5.32 -9.54 5.88
CA VAL A 566 5.11 -10.76 6.65
C VAL A 566 5.82 -10.66 8.00
N ILE A 567 7.11 -10.26 8.04
CA ILE A 567 7.82 -10.09 9.31
C ILE A 567 7.21 -9.00 10.18
N GLY A 568 6.84 -7.85 9.59
CA GLY A 568 6.18 -6.79 10.34
C GLY A 568 4.83 -7.24 10.94
N ALA A 569 4.06 -8.05 10.22
CA ALA A 569 2.84 -8.67 10.73
C ALA A 569 3.15 -9.67 11.85
N MET A 570 4.12 -10.56 11.65
CA MET A 570 4.53 -11.55 12.66
C MET A 570 5.05 -10.90 13.93
N GLU A 571 5.88 -9.86 13.84
CA GLU A 571 6.35 -9.11 15.00
C GLU A 571 5.22 -8.40 15.75
N TYR A 572 4.28 -7.78 15.02
CA TYR A 572 3.12 -7.14 15.63
C TYR A 572 2.23 -8.15 16.35
N LEU A 573 1.98 -9.31 15.73
CA LEU A 573 1.15 -10.39 16.25
C LEU A 573 1.83 -11.20 17.36
N ASN A 574 3.17 -11.25 17.37
CA ASN A 574 3.97 -11.89 18.43
C ASN A 574 4.02 -11.05 19.71
N ARG A 575 3.02 -10.20 19.94
CA ARG A 575 2.92 -9.35 21.12
C ARG A 575 1.54 -9.46 21.76
N LYS A 576 1.51 -9.30 23.07
CA LYS A 576 0.30 -9.23 23.88
C LYS A 576 0.04 -7.79 24.31
N ASN A 577 -1.20 -7.33 24.20
CA ASN A 577 -1.54 -5.95 24.54
C ASN A 577 -1.33 -5.67 26.03
N PHE A 578 -0.80 -4.48 26.34
CA PHE A 578 -0.83 -3.93 27.69
C PHE A 578 -2.21 -3.33 27.99
N PHE A 579 -2.73 -2.59 27.01
CA PHE A 579 -3.99 -1.88 27.10
C PHE A 579 -4.89 -2.32 25.94
N GLU A 580 -6.16 -2.51 26.24
CA GLU A 580 -7.17 -2.85 25.22
C GLU A 580 -7.86 -1.59 24.68
N ASN A 581 -7.99 -0.57 25.55
CA ASN A 581 -8.88 0.56 25.32
C ASN A 581 -8.19 1.95 25.40
N GLU A 582 -6.87 2.00 25.32
CA GLU A 582 -6.07 3.22 25.49
C GLU A 582 -6.38 4.29 24.44
N ARG A 583 -6.58 3.88 23.19
CA ARG A 583 -6.96 4.80 22.11
C ARG A 583 -8.35 5.39 22.37
N GLN A 584 -9.31 4.58 22.85
CA GLN A 584 -10.65 5.06 23.23
C GLN A 584 -10.59 6.00 24.43
N ILE A 585 -9.79 5.69 25.45
CA ILE A 585 -9.62 6.54 26.63
C ILE A 585 -9.03 7.90 26.22
N LEU A 586 -7.98 7.91 25.41
CA LEU A 586 -7.38 9.14 24.88
C LEU A 586 -8.36 9.93 24.02
N PHE A 587 -9.12 9.25 23.15
CA PHE A 587 -10.13 9.87 22.32
C PHE A 587 -11.26 10.51 23.14
N LEU A 588 -11.85 9.76 24.08
CA LEU A 588 -12.92 10.24 24.96
C LEU A 588 -12.44 11.39 25.86
N LEU A 589 -11.26 11.26 26.46
CA LEU A 589 -10.64 12.35 27.22
C LEU A 589 -10.43 13.58 26.33
N GLY A 590 -9.91 13.39 25.12
CA GLY A 590 -9.75 14.43 24.12
C GLY A 590 -11.07 15.14 23.80
N LEU A 591 -12.17 14.40 23.62
CA LEU A 591 -13.52 14.95 23.36
C LEU A 591 -14.11 15.69 24.56
N ILE A 592 -13.93 15.17 25.78
CA ILE A 592 -14.38 15.84 27.01
C ILE A 592 -13.65 17.17 27.17
N ILE A 593 -12.33 17.19 26.97
CA ILE A 593 -11.52 18.41 27.03
C ILE A 593 -11.87 19.34 25.86
N ALA A 594 -12.15 18.81 24.66
CA ALA A 594 -12.61 19.62 23.52
C ALA A 594 -13.92 20.34 23.86
N SER A 595 -14.85 19.63 24.50
CA SER A 595 -16.14 20.19 24.93
C SER A 595 -15.96 21.28 25.98
N LEU A 596 -15.05 21.07 26.94
CA LEU A 596 -14.67 22.10 27.91
C LEU A 596 -14.02 23.31 27.22
N ALA A 597 -13.09 23.09 26.30
CA ALA A 597 -12.43 24.15 25.53
C ALA A 597 -13.48 24.97 24.75
N ALA A 598 -14.37 24.30 24.03
CA ALA A 598 -15.47 24.94 23.31
C ALA A 598 -16.36 25.74 24.26
N PHE A 599 -16.77 25.17 25.40
CA PHE A 599 -17.58 25.86 26.41
C PHE A 599 -16.91 27.14 26.94
N LEU A 600 -15.60 27.09 27.22
CA LEU A 600 -14.83 28.25 27.66
C LEU A 600 -14.71 29.31 26.55
N LEU A 601 -14.38 28.89 25.33
CA LEU A 601 -14.23 29.77 24.17
C LEU A 601 -15.54 30.47 23.79
N ILE A 602 -16.69 29.79 23.91
CA ILE A 602 -18.02 30.34 23.61
C ILE A 602 -18.39 31.47 24.59
N ARG A 603 -17.91 31.42 25.83
CA ARG A 603 -18.17 32.45 26.85
C ARG A 603 -17.25 33.67 26.73
N ILE A 604 -16.25 33.63 25.86
CA ILE A 604 -15.36 34.77 25.59
C ILE A 604 -16.02 35.66 24.53
N THR A 605 -16.14 36.95 24.83
CA THR A 605 -16.68 37.92 23.87
C THR A 605 -15.59 38.35 22.90
N TRP A 606 -15.51 37.69 21.75
CA TRP A 606 -14.44 37.91 20.78
C TRP A 606 -14.54 39.21 19.98
N LYS A 607 -15.74 39.78 19.80
CA LYS A 607 -16.00 40.97 18.96
C LYS A 607 -15.18 40.92 17.65
N ASP A 608 -14.31 41.91 17.42
CA ASP A 608 -13.47 42.05 16.23
C ASP A 608 -12.25 41.09 16.21
N ARG A 609 -11.96 40.38 17.31
CA ARG A 609 -10.80 39.49 17.49
C ARG A 609 -11.06 38.03 17.14
N LYS A 610 -12.30 37.66 16.76
CA LYS A 610 -12.72 36.27 16.48
C LYS A 610 -11.84 35.55 15.46
N PHE A 611 -11.36 36.27 14.45
CA PHE A 611 -10.56 35.68 13.38
C PHE A 611 -9.11 35.45 13.81
N ALA A 612 -8.54 36.38 14.59
CA ALA A 612 -7.27 36.19 15.28
C ALA A 612 -7.37 34.99 16.26
N ALA A 613 -8.41 34.94 17.08
CA ALA A 613 -8.66 33.83 17.99
C ALA A 613 -8.64 32.46 17.30
N LEU A 614 -9.32 32.34 16.15
CA LEU A 614 -9.33 31.12 15.35
C LEU A 614 -7.91 30.73 14.92
N LEU A 615 -7.13 31.66 14.38
CA LEU A 615 -5.75 31.40 13.95
C LEU A 615 -4.86 30.98 15.12
N ALA A 616 -4.99 31.60 16.29
CA ALA A 616 -4.27 31.22 17.50
C ALA A 616 -4.62 29.79 17.95
N VAL A 617 -5.92 29.44 17.96
CA VAL A 617 -6.39 28.09 18.29
C VAL A 617 -5.84 27.07 17.31
N LEU A 618 -5.88 27.34 16.01
CA LEU A 618 -5.35 26.45 14.97
C LEU A 618 -3.83 26.29 15.07
N ALA A 619 -3.08 27.37 15.33
CA ALA A 619 -1.63 27.30 15.46
C ALA A 619 -1.21 26.49 16.71
N ILE A 620 -1.89 26.67 17.84
CA ILE A 620 -1.63 25.89 19.06
C ILE A 620 -2.03 24.43 18.86
N GLY A 621 -3.17 24.18 18.21
CA GLY A 621 -3.60 22.84 17.84
C GLY A 621 -2.60 22.15 16.92
N ALA A 622 -2.12 22.83 15.88
CA ALA A 622 -1.11 22.28 14.96
C ALA A 622 0.20 21.93 15.67
N LEU A 623 0.68 22.80 16.58
CA LEU A 623 1.89 22.55 17.36
C LEU A 623 1.69 21.33 18.29
N SER A 624 0.52 21.25 18.91
CA SER A 624 0.15 20.14 19.78
C SER A 624 0.10 18.80 19.03
N ALA A 625 -0.58 18.77 17.88
CA ALA A 625 -0.66 17.60 17.01
C ALA A 625 0.75 17.18 16.54
N SER A 626 1.58 18.16 16.14
CA SER A 626 2.98 17.92 15.74
C SER A 626 3.79 17.28 16.86
N GLY A 627 3.64 17.76 18.09
CA GLY A 627 4.29 17.17 19.27
C GLY A 627 3.82 15.73 19.52
N ALA A 628 2.52 15.47 19.44
CA ALA A 628 1.98 14.11 19.59
C ALA A 628 2.48 13.16 18.49
N MET A 629 2.53 13.60 17.22
CA MET A 629 3.06 12.80 16.11
C MET A 629 4.53 12.46 16.31
N ILE A 630 5.38 13.42 16.68
CA ILE A 630 6.81 13.17 16.92
C ILE A 630 7.03 12.18 18.07
N ILE A 631 6.22 12.26 19.12
CA ILE A 631 6.39 11.42 20.32
C ILE A 631 5.86 9.99 20.10
N PHE A 632 4.75 9.82 19.41
CA PHE A 632 4.00 8.56 19.38
C PHE A 632 3.94 7.86 18.02
N SER A 633 4.41 8.50 16.94
CA SER A 633 4.44 7.83 15.64
C SER A 633 5.46 6.68 15.62
N THR A 634 5.15 5.66 14.83
CA THR A 634 6.03 4.52 14.60
C THR A 634 7.36 4.97 14.00
N ASN A 635 8.46 4.52 14.59
CA ASN A 635 9.78 4.70 13.98
C ASN A 635 9.88 3.86 12.70
N VAL A 636 10.23 4.55 11.61
CA VAL A 636 10.43 3.94 10.31
C VAL A 636 11.79 3.22 10.29
N GLU A 637 11.79 1.95 9.90
CA GLU A 637 12.99 1.15 9.69
C GLU A 637 13.16 0.88 8.17
N SER A 638 14.40 0.90 7.70
CA SER A 638 14.74 0.73 6.28
C SER A 638 14.87 -0.74 5.86
N THR A 639 15.20 -1.61 6.79
CA THR A 639 15.50 -3.02 6.56
C THR A 639 14.96 -3.87 7.70
N ILE A 640 14.59 -5.11 7.38
CA ILE A 640 14.24 -6.11 8.41
C ILE A 640 15.50 -6.44 9.23
N PRO A 641 15.39 -6.66 10.56
CA PRO A 641 16.52 -7.07 11.40
C PRO A 641 17.19 -8.36 10.90
N SER A 642 18.50 -8.48 11.12
CA SER A 642 19.28 -9.64 10.66
C SER A 642 18.91 -10.96 11.33
N GLU A 643 18.17 -10.95 12.44
CA GLU A 643 17.64 -12.17 13.09
C GLU A 643 16.62 -12.92 12.23
N PHE A 644 16.06 -12.26 11.20
CA PHE A 644 15.11 -12.84 10.25
C PHE A 644 15.73 -13.42 8.99
N TYR A 645 17.07 -13.49 8.96
CA TYR A 645 17.82 -14.05 7.85
C TYR A 645 18.91 -14.98 8.37
N LEU A 646 18.95 -16.20 7.85
CA LEU A 646 20.11 -17.07 8.01
C LEU A 646 21.09 -16.81 6.89
N ARG A 647 22.21 -16.15 7.20
CA ARG A 647 23.24 -15.79 6.21
C ARG A 647 23.71 -16.98 5.35
N ASN A 648 23.74 -18.19 5.92
CA ASN A 648 24.13 -19.41 5.22
C ASN A 648 23.01 -20.06 4.39
N HIS A 649 21.77 -19.58 4.47
CA HIS A 649 20.67 -19.97 3.57
C HIS A 649 20.30 -18.85 2.59
N THR A 650 20.76 -17.62 2.81
CA THR A 650 20.40 -16.48 1.97
C THR A 650 21.33 -16.31 0.76
N VAL A 651 20.73 -16.23 -0.43
CA VAL A 651 21.37 -15.81 -1.68
C VAL A 651 20.94 -14.37 -1.98
N CYS A 652 21.90 -13.45 -2.01
CA CYS A 652 21.60 -12.04 -2.28
C CYS A 652 21.87 -11.69 -3.74
N PHE A 653 20.94 -10.96 -4.33
CA PHE A 653 21.02 -10.43 -5.68
C PHE A 653 21.27 -8.92 -5.61
N ASP A 654 22.23 -8.44 -6.41
CA ASP A 654 22.57 -7.02 -6.47
C ASP A 654 21.62 -6.26 -7.40
N GLY A 655 20.64 -5.53 -6.84
CA GLY A 655 19.76 -4.63 -7.58
C GLY A 655 20.40 -3.28 -7.93
N GLU A 656 21.58 -2.95 -7.38
CA GLU A 656 22.24 -1.67 -7.65
C GLU A 656 22.86 -1.66 -9.04
N HIS A 657 23.56 -2.74 -9.42
CA HIS A 657 24.31 -2.82 -10.68
C HIS A 657 23.72 -3.80 -11.70
N SER A 658 22.91 -4.79 -11.31
CA SER A 658 22.33 -5.76 -12.26
C SER A 658 21.23 -5.14 -13.13
N ASP A 659 20.87 -5.81 -14.24
CA ASP A 659 19.62 -5.53 -14.95
C ASP A 659 18.40 -5.86 -14.05
N THR A 660 17.18 -5.54 -14.49
CA THR A 660 15.95 -5.70 -13.72
C THR A 660 15.65 -7.19 -13.49
N ILE A 661 16.14 -7.74 -12.37
CA ILE A 661 16.00 -9.17 -12.03
C ILE A 661 14.53 -9.53 -11.81
N THR A 662 13.86 -8.86 -10.87
CA THR A 662 12.44 -9.07 -10.55
C THR A 662 11.59 -7.88 -10.93
N SER A 663 10.29 -8.10 -11.21
CA SER A 663 9.34 -7.01 -11.40
C SER A 663 9.24 -6.12 -10.17
N GLN A 664 9.10 -4.81 -10.38
CA GLN A 664 8.77 -3.84 -9.33
C GLN A 664 7.93 -2.70 -9.91
N GLY A 665 6.72 -2.50 -9.39
CA GLY A 665 5.76 -1.54 -9.92
C GLY A 665 5.50 -1.76 -11.42
N TRP A 666 5.95 -0.82 -12.25
CA TRP A 666 5.78 -0.87 -13.71
C TRP A 666 6.96 -1.50 -14.45
N ALA A 667 8.07 -1.80 -13.76
CA ALA A 667 9.24 -2.43 -14.36
C ALA A 667 9.05 -3.95 -14.40
N ASN A 668 9.27 -4.55 -15.57
CA ASN A 668 9.20 -5.99 -15.75
C ASN A 668 10.51 -6.66 -15.31
N GLY A 669 10.41 -7.76 -14.57
CA GLY A 669 11.54 -8.62 -14.27
C GLY A 669 12.00 -9.39 -15.52
N GLN A 670 13.29 -9.73 -15.53
CA GLN A 670 13.91 -10.48 -16.62
C GLN A 670 14.50 -11.82 -16.18
N TYR A 671 14.68 -12.03 -14.88
CA TYR A 671 15.33 -13.21 -14.30
C TYR A 671 14.55 -13.72 -13.08
N GLU A 672 13.23 -13.54 -13.08
CA GLU A 672 12.33 -13.91 -11.96
C GLU A 672 12.41 -15.40 -11.69
N THR A 673 12.49 -16.21 -12.75
CA THR A 673 12.47 -17.65 -12.58
C THR A 673 13.77 -18.17 -11.97
N PHE A 674 14.92 -17.66 -12.43
CA PHE A 674 16.24 -17.93 -11.82
C PHE A 674 16.29 -17.45 -10.36
N PHE A 675 15.69 -16.30 -10.07
CA PHE A 675 15.60 -15.79 -8.70
C PHE A 675 14.81 -16.75 -7.79
N VAL A 676 13.65 -17.25 -8.25
CA VAL A 676 12.76 -18.10 -7.43
C VAL A 676 13.21 -19.54 -7.31
N TRP A 677 13.91 -20.11 -8.29
CA TRP A 677 14.34 -21.51 -8.20
C TRP A 677 15.44 -21.80 -7.20
N THR A 678 16.12 -20.78 -6.69
CA THR A 678 16.90 -20.89 -5.45
C THR A 678 16.07 -21.50 -4.30
N GLN A 679 14.75 -21.24 -4.25
CA GLN A 679 13.86 -21.79 -3.23
C GLN A 679 13.67 -23.32 -3.36
N ARG A 680 13.78 -23.89 -4.56
CA ARG A 680 13.64 -25.35 -4.80
C ARG A 680 14.75 -26.18 -4.17
N ILE A 681 15.84 -25.52 -3.79
CA ILE A 681 16.97 -26.09 -3.07
C ILE A 681 17.07 -25.50 -1.67
N ASN A 682 15.95 -25.06 -1.09
CA ASN A 682 15.85 -24.56 0.28
C ASN A 682 16.76 -23.36 0.60
N LEU A 683 16.99 -22.48 -0.39
CA LEU A 683 17.66 -21.20 -0.20
C LEU A 683 16.63 -20.05 -0.20
N THR A 684 17.00 -18.97 0.48
CA THR A 684 16.19 -17.75 0.59
C THR A 684 16.77 -16.67 -0.35
N PRO A 685 16.12 -16.37 -1.49
CA PRO A 685 16.58 -15.29 -2.34
C PRO A 685 16.24 -13.92 -1.73
N SER A 686 17.14 -12.95 -1.84
CA SER A 686 16.91 -11.57 -1.41
C SER A 686 17.46 -10.59 -2.44
N LEU A 687 16.63 -9.70 -2.98
CA LEU A 687 17.06 -8.64 -3.89
C LEU A 687 17.24 -7.33 -3.11
N GLU A 688 18.45 -6.78 -3.12
CA GLU A 688 18.76 -5.53 -2.41
C GLU A 688 19.05 -4.37 -3.37
N ASN A 689 18.53 -3.19 -3.05
CA ASN A 689 18.75 -1.98 -3.86
C ASN A 689 20.20 -1.44 -3.78
N ARG A 690 20.95 -1.86 -2.76
CA ARG A 690 22.35 -1.50 -2.54
C ARG A 690 23.19 -2.76 -2.40
N MET A 691 24.35 -2.75 -3.03
CA MET A 691 25.27 -3.89 -2.94
C MET A 691 25.74 -4.13 -1.49
N ASP A 692 25.95 -3.08 -0.70
CA ASP A 692 26.36 -3.21 0.71
C ASP A 692 25.35 -4.02 1.55
N ASP A 693 24.05 -3.80 1.31
CA ASP A 693 22.98 -4.52 2.00
C ASP A 693 22.96 -6.00 1.58
N ALA A 694 23.22 -6.28 0.29
CA ALA A 694 23.34 -7.64 -0.24
C ALA A 694 24.54 -8.38 0.38
N LEU A 695 25.71 -7.73 0.45
CA LEU A 695 26.92 -8.28 1.05
C LEU A 695 26.75 -8.57 2.54
N ALA A 696 25.94 -7.77 3.25
CA ALA A 696 25.68 -7.97 4.68
C ALA A 696 24.73 -9.16 4.95
N LYS A 697 23.72 -9.36 4.10
CA LYS A 697 22.64 -10.34 4.33
C LYS A 697 22.97 -11.78 3.92
N GLY A 698 23.71 -11.96 2.83
CA GLY A 698 23.94 -13.28 2.22
C GLY A 698 25.39 -13.75 2.29
N ARG A 699 25.60 -15.06 2.14
CA ARG A 699 26.92 -15.67 1.88
C ARG A 699 27.27 -15.70 0.38
N VAL A 700 26.25 -15.57 -0.46
CA VAL A 700 26.42 -15.50 -1.91
C VAL A 700 25.87 -14.19 -2.42
N LEU A 701 26.65 -13.50 -3.26
CA LEU A 701 26.21 -12.39 -4.07
C LEU A 701 26.06 -12.84 -5.52
N VAL A 702 24.91 -12.59 -6.13
CA VAL A 702 24.64 -12.80 -7.54
C VAL A 702 24.51 -11.45 -8.24
N VAL A 703 25.26 -11.28 -9.33
CA VAL A 703 25.22 -10.09 -10.19
C VAL A 703 24.95 -10.57 -11.61
N ILE A 704 23.89 -10.05 -12.23
CA ILE A 704 23.43 -10.48 -13.55
C ILE A 704 23.45 -9.31 -14.51
N ASP A 705 24.16 -9.45 -15.63
CA ASP A 705 24.28 -8.45 -16.69
C ASP A 705 24.47 -7.03 -16.14
N PRO A 706 25.60 -6.75 -15.48
CA PRO A 706 25.79 -5.49 -14.80
C PRO A 706 25.67 -4.31 -15.78
N VAL A 707 24.70 -3.42 -15.55
CA VAL A 707 24.40 -2.25 -16.38
C VAL A 707 25.09 -0.98 -15.87
N LYS A 708 25.61 -0.98 -14.64
CA LYS A 708 26.37 0.13 -14.04
C LYS A 708 27.81 -0.28 -13.70
N PRO A 709 28.77 0.65 -13.87
CA PRO A 709 30.15 0.40 -13.43
C PRO A 709 30.24 0.35 -11.91
N LEU A 710 31.18 -0.45 -11.39
CA LEU A 710 31.47 -0.54 -9.96
C LEU A 710 32.49 0.53 -9.54
N SER A 711 32.27 1.15 -8.38
CA SER A 711 33.24 2.08 -7.77
C SER A 711 34.48 1.33 -7.24
N GLN A 712 35.58 2.06 -6.99
CA GLN A 712 36.77 1.44 -6.39
C GLN A 712 36.49 0.91 -4.97
N GLU A 713 35.65 1.61 -4.20
CA GLU A 713 35.19 1.15 -2.89
C GLU A 713 34.36 -0.13 -2.97
N GLY A 714 33.44 -0.21 -3.93
CA GLY A 714 32.65 -1.42 -4.18
C GLY A 714 33.52 -2.60 -4.61
N LEU A 715 34.57 -2.35 -5.40
CA LEU A 715 35.54 -3.38 -5.77
C LEU A 715 36.28 -3.94 -4.55
N ASP A 716 36.73 -3.05 -3.67
CA ASP A 716 37.41 -3.45 -2.43
C ASP A 716 36.47 -4.20 -1.49
N ALA A 717 35.18 -3.83 -1.45
CA ALA A 717 34.14 -4.56 -0.73
C ALA A 717 33.97 -5.99 -1.26
N ILE A 718 33.86 -6.18 -2.59
CA ILE A 718 33.79 -7.51 -3.20
C ILE A 718 35.04 -8.35 -2.89
N HIS A 719 36.23 -7.76 -3.00
CA HIS A 719 37.48 -8.46 -2.68
C HIS A 719 37.50 -8.93 -1.22
N ASN A 720 37.12 -8.07 -0.28
CA ASN A 720 37.07 -8.40 1.14
C ASN A 720 36.01 -9.48 1.41
N TYR A 721 34.83 -9.34 0.82
CA TYR A 721 33.73 -10.30 0.94
C TYR A 721 34.14 -11.71 0.51
N ILE A 722 34.77 -11.86 -0.66
CA ILE A 722 35.26 -13.17 -1.14
C ILE A 722 36.40 -13.67 -0.26
N LYS A 723 37.33 -12.79 0.13
CA LYS A 723 38.46 -13.16 0.99
C LYS A 723 38.02 -13.73 2.34
N GLU A 724 36.90 -13.24 2.90
CA GLU A 724 36.28 -13.73 4.14
C GLU A 724 35.67 -15.13 4.03
N GLY A 725 35.50 -15.67 2.82
CA GLY A 725 34.94 -17.01 2.59
C GLY A 725 33.59 -17.02 1.89
N ASN A 726 33.10 -15.85 1.45
CA ASN A 726 31.84 -15.75 0.71
C ASN A 726 32.06 -15.98 -0.78
N CYS A 727 30.97 -16.12 -1.54
CA CYS A 727 31.05 -16.38 -2.98
C CYS A 727 30.35 -15.29 -3.80
N VAL A 728 30.88 -15.01 -4.98
CA VAL A 728 30.25 -14.13 -5.96
C VAL A 728 30.01 -14.91 -7.24
N LEU A 729 28.77 -14.90 -7.73
CA LEU A 729 28.39 -15.38 -9.06
C LEU A 729 28.14 -14.17 -9.96
N LEU A 730 29.00 -13.98 -10.95
CA LEU A 730 28.82 -12.99 -11.99
C LEU A 730 28.33 -13.68 -13.27
N MET A 731 27.14 -13.31 -13.73
CA MET A 731 26.54 -13.81 -14.97
C MET A 731 26.53 -12.70 -16.01
N VAL A 732 27.05 -12.97 -17.22
CA VAL A 732 27.13 -11.97 -18.29
C VAL A 732 26.76 -12.55 -19.65
N SER A 733 26.06 -11.74 -20.45
CA SER A 733 25.67 -12.03 -21.84
C SER A 733 26.54 -11.35 -22.89
N SER A 734 27.28 -10.32 -22.47
CA SER A 734 28.12 -9.51 -23.35
C SER A 734 29.30 -8.90 -22.58
N GLU A 735 30.28 -8.37 -23.31
CA GLU A 735 31.34 -7.57 -22.68
C GLU A 735 30.75 -6.30 -22.06
N GLY A 736 30.80 -6.22 -20.73
CA GLY A 736 30.14 -5.17 -19.97
C GLY A 736 31.07 -4.32 -19.09
N PRO A 737 30.47 -3.41 -18.30
CA PRO A 737 31.16 -2.50 -17.37
C PRO A 737 32.07 -3.21 -16.34
N TRP A 738 31.82 -4.51 -16.07
CA TRP A 738 32.55 -5.31 -15.09
C TRP A 738 33.70 -6.14 -15.68
N SER A 739 34.07 -5.93 -16.95
CA SER A 739 35.22 -6.60 -17.59
C SER A 739 36.54 -6.45 -16.81
N ASN A 740 36.74 -5.32 -16.13
CA ASN A 740 37.90 -5.09 -15.27
C ASN A 740 37.91 -5.99 -14.02
N ILE A 741 36.74 -6.32 -13.46
CA ILE A 741 36.59 -7.21 -12.31
C ILE A 741 36.96 -8.63 -12.72
N ILE A 742 36.42 -9.08 -13.86
CA ILE A 742 36.72 -10.39 -14.45
C ILE A 742 38.25 -10.57 -14.61
N ARG A 743 38.94 -9.55 -15.13
CA ARG A 743 40.41 -9.55 -15.27
C ARG A 743 41.17 -9.61 -13.95
N ARG A 744 40.66 -8.97 -12.88
CA ARG A 744 41.31 -9.02 -11.56
C ARG A 744 41.28 -10.40 -10.92
N PHE A 745 40.26 -11.20 -11.23
CA PHE A 745 40.18 -12.61 -10.85
C PHE A 745 40.86 -13.55 -11.86
N GLY A 746 41.68 -13.03 -12.77
CA GLY A 746 42.48 -13.84 -13.70
C GLY A 746 41.70 -14.44 -14.86
N MET A 747 40.48 -13.96 -15.13
CA MET A 747 39.62 -14.43 -16.21
C MET A 747 39.42 -13.34 -17.28
N GLN A 748 38.94 -13.74 -18.46
CA GLN A 748 38.57 -12.87 -19.58
C GLN A 748 37.41 -13.49 -20.36
N THR A 749 36.57 -12.66 -20.97
CA THR A 749 35.54 -13.09 -21.91
C THR A 749 35.99 -12.84 -23.35
N TYR A 750 35.55 -13.65 -24.30
CA TYR A 750 35.77 -13.43 -25.74
C TYR A 750 34.65 -14.10 -26.55
N GLN A 751 34.42 -13.64 -27.79
CA GLN A 751 33.37 -14.17 -28.65
C GLN A 751 33.89 -15.32 -29.54
N ILE A 752 33.11 -16.40 -29.63
CA ILE A 752 33.25 -17.46 -30.65
C ILE A 752 32.14 -17.28 -31.68
N ASP A 753 32.49 -17.07 -32.94
CA ASP A 753 31.51 -16.85 -34.01
C ASP A 753 30.80 -18.15 -34.42
N ALA A 754 29.55 -18.02 -34.85
CA ALA A 754 28.79 -19.13 -35.41
C ALA A 754 29.38 -19.57 -36.77
N PRO A 755 29.31 -20.86 -37.14
CA PRO A 755 29.72 -21.32 -38.47
C PRO A 755 28.89 -20.63 -39.59
N ASP A 756 29.54 -20.26 -40.71
CA ASP A 756 28.88 -19.58 -41.83
C ASP A 756 27.76 -20.41 -42.48
N ASN A 757 26.54 -19.86 -42.51
CA ASN A 757 25.28 -20.49 -42.92
C ASN A 757 25.09 -20.75 -44.43
N THR A 758 26.17 -20.98 -45.20
CA THR A 758 26.05 -21.14 -46.67
C THR A 758 25.79 -22.56 -47.17
N THR A 759 25.68 -23.57 -46.29
CA THR A 759 25.30 -24.94 -46.69
C THR A 759 24.28 -25.58 -45.73
N ASN A 760 23.08 -25.86 -46.24
CA ASN A 760 22.01 -26.71 -45.68
C ASN A 760 21.63 -26.52 -44.20
N THR A 761 20.77 -25.54 -43.94
CA THR A 761 20.07 -25.30 -42.66
C THR A 761 19.21 -26.48 -42.17
N SER A 762 18.81 -27.42 -43.03
CA SER A 762 18.04 -28.59 -42.60
C SER A 762 18.92 -29.70 -41.99
N LEU A 763 20.23 -29.73 -42.29
CA LEU A 763 21.14 -30.75 -41.78
C LEU A 763 21.90 -30.31 -40.52
N MET A 764 22.06 -29.00 -40.27
CA MET A 764 22.60 -28.52 -39.00
C MET A 764 21.59 -28.73 -37.86
N ASN A 765 20.31 -28.35 -38.02
CA ASN A 765 19.31 -28.56 -36.97
C ASN A 765 19.11 -30.04 -36.57
N ASP A 766 19.33 -30.99 -37.49
CA ASP A 766 19.22 -32.42 -37.21
C ASP A 766 20.54 -33.06 -36.70
N SER A 767 21.69 -32.37 -36.80
CA SER A 767 23.01 -32.87 -36.36
C SER A 767 23.50 -32.28 -35.02
N TRP A 768 22.85 -31.23 -34.52
CA TRP A 768 23.01 -30.76 -33.14
C TRP A 768 22.04 -31.46 -32.18
N GLU A 769 21.99 -32.81 -32.21
CA GLU A 769 21.46 -33.55 -31.07
C GLU A 769 22.27 -33.14 -29.84
N MET A 770 21.70 -32.23 -29.03
CA MET A 770 22.32 -31.54 -27.90
C MET A 770 23.15 -32.51 -27.04
N LYS A 771 24.46 -32.56 -27.26
CA LYS A 771 25.36 -33.34 -26.40
C LYS A 771 25.31 -32.72 -25.00
N GLY A 772 24.74 -33.45 -24.04
CA GLY A 772 24.58 -33.01 -22.65
C GLY A 772 23.25 -32.31 -22.33
N GLY A 773 22.35 -32.16 -23.31
CA GLY A 773 20.98 -31.66 -23.09
C GLY A 773 20.85 -30.19 -22.69
N LEU A 774 21.91 -29.39 -22.63
CA LEU A 774 21.79 -27.97 -22.25
C LEU A 774 21.39 -27.09 -23.45
N PRO A 775 20.48 -26.11 -23.28
CA PRO A 775 20.09 -25.20 -24.34
C PRO A 775 21.13 -24.07 -24.57
N ILE A 776 22.41 -24.43 -24.65
CA ILE A 776 23.54 -23.50 -24.83
C ILE A 776 24.25 -23.83 -26.13
N ASN A 777 24.37 -22.86 -27.03
CA ASN A 777 25.10 -23.05 -28.29
C ASN A 777 26.62 -23.16 -28.04
N PRO A 778 27.37 -23.93 -28.85
CA PRO A 778 28.82 -24.03 -28.74
C PRO A 778 29.58 -22.80 -29.29
N TRP A 779 28.87 -21.86 -29.91
CA TRP A 779 29.36 -20.53 -30.26
C TRP A 779 28.67 -19.47 -29.38
N GLY A 780 29.28 -18.29 -29.24
CA GLY A 780 28.83 -17.21 -28.36
C GLY A 780 29.94 -16.74 -27.41
N LEU A 781 29.56 -16.05 -26.34
CA LEU A 781 30.50 -15.52 -25.35
C LEU A 781 31.14 -16.66 -24.53
N ALA A 782 32.46 -16.77 -24.57
CA ALA A 782 33.25 -17.81 -23.93
C ALA A 782 34.18 -17.22 -22.85
N ILE A 783 34.62 -18.06 -21.92
CA ILE A 783 35.51 -17.70 -20.81
C ILE A 783 36.92 -18.23 -21.07
N LYS A 784 37.92 -17.40 -20.76
CA LYS A 784 39.34 -17.76 -20.73
C LYS A 784 39.93 -17.48 -19.36
N GLY A 785 40.65 -18.45 -18.80
CA GLY A 785 41.22 -18.37 -17.44
C GLY A 785 40.29 -18.94 -16.38
N GLY A 786 40.78 -19.06 -15.15
CA GLY A 786 40.08 -19.80 -14.09
C GLY A 786 40.09 -21.32 -14.30
N GLU A 787 39.51 -22.05 -13.35
CA GLU A 787 39.22 -23.48 -13.46
C GLU A 787 37.89 -23.67 -14.21
N SER A 788 37.92 -24.40 -15.33
CA SER A 788 36.72 -24.68 -16.13
C SER A 788 35.80 -25.66 -15.40
N LEU A 789 34.56 -25.24 -15.14
CA LEU A 789 33.53 -26.06 -14.50
C LEU A 789 32.51 -26.61 -15.51
N LEU A 790 32.27 -25.88 -16.61
CA LEU A 790 31.39 -26.31 -17.70
C LEU A 790 31.95 -25.87 -19.06
N ASP A 791 32.11 -26.85 -19.94
CA ASP A 791 32.58 -26.70 -21.32
C ASP A 791 31.55 -27.32 -22.28
N ILE A 792 31.15 -26.56 -23.30
CA ILE A 792 30.22 -26.97 -24.35
C ILE A 792 30.98 -26.98 -25.69
N ASP A 793 31.44 -28.16 -26.11
CA ASP A 793 32.19 -28.39 -27.35
C ASP A 793 33.37 -27.40 -27.59
N GLY A 794 34.15 -27.13 -26.54
CA GLY A 794 35.30 -26.24 -26.56
C GLY A 794 34.99 -24.79 -26.18
N ARG A 795 33.72 -24.48 -25.88
CA ARG A 795 33.30 -23.19 -25.29
C ARG A 795 33.16 -23.35 -23.78
N VAL A 796 34.11 -22.81 -23.02
CA VAL A 796 33.97 -22.68 -21.56
C VAL A 796 32.91 -21.63 -21.24
N VAL A 797 31.87 -22.04 -20.50
CA VAL A 797 30.68 -21.23 -20.17
C VAL A 797 30.50 -21.01 -18.67
N LEU A 798 31.18 -21.80 -17.83
CA LEU A 798 31.28 -21.58 -16.38
C LEU A 798 32.71 -21.83 -15.94
N ALA A 799 33.29 -20.87 -15.22
CA ALA A 799 34.63 -21.00 -14.64
C ALA A 799 34.68 -20.44 -13.21
N GLU A 800 35.60 -20.97 -12.41
CA GLU A 800 35.87 -20.57 -11.03
C GLU A 800 37.25 -19.94 -10.90
N ALA A 801 37.36 -18.89 -10.07
CA ALA A 801 38.60 -18.40 -9.53
C ALA A 801 38.54 -18.37 -7.99
N SER A 802 39.38 -19.16 -7.33
CA SER A 802 39.54 -19.14 -5.88
C SER A 802 40.29 -17.87 -5.43
N TYR A 803 39.79 -17.20 -4.38
CA TYR A 803 40.43 -16.01 -3.82
C TYR A 803 40.26 -15.95 -2.30
N GLY A 804 41.37 -15.96 -1.56
CA GLY A 804 41.33 -16.05 -0.10
C GLY A 804 40.68 -17.36 0.36
N LYS A 805 39.60 -17.28 1.14
CA LYS A 805 38.80 -18.44 1.57
C LYS A 805 37.54 -18.68 0.72
N GLY A 806 37.22 -17.76 -0.18
CA GLY A 806 36.01 -17.79 -1.00
C GLY A 806 36.32 -17.95 -2.47
N LYS A 807 35.30 -17.79 -3.30
CA LYS A 807 35.33 -18.08 -4.73
C LYS A 807 34.58 -17.04 -5.55
N PHE A 808 35.08 -16.79 -6.75
CA PHE A 808 34.44 -15.98 -7.77
C PHE A 808 34.09 -16.85 -8.97
N LEU A 809 32.81 -16.96 -9.29
CA LEU A 809 32.29 -17.73 -10.42
C LEU A 809 31.89 -16.77 -11.54
N LEU A 810 32.26 -17.11 -12.76
CA LEU A 810 31.84 -16.40 -13.97
C LEU A 810 31.04 -17.34 -14.86
N PHE A 811 29.83 -16.93 -15.25
CA PHE A 811 28.94 -17.67 -16.14
C PHE A 811 28.61 -16.88 -17.41
N THR A 812 28.68 -17.53 -18.57
CA THR A 812 28.27 -17.01 -19.87
C THR A 812 27.46 -18.05 -20.64
N ASP A 813 26.36 -17.75 -21.30
CA ASP A 813 25.66 -16.47 -21.43
C ASP A 813 24.49 -16.43 -20.44
N SER A 814 24.38 -15.37 -19.63
CA SER A 814 23.24 -15.16 -18.70
C SER A 814 21.88 -15.22 -19.38
N GLY A 815 21.79 -14.86 -20.66
CA GLY A 815 20.55 -14.80 -21.43
C GLY A 815 19.80 -16.13 -21.56
N VAL A 816 20.44 -17.26 -21.24
CA VAL A 816 19.78 -18.58 -21.19
C VAL A 816 18.81 -18.73 -20.02
N PHE A 817 18.95 -17.89 -18.98
CA PHE A 817 18.08 -17.84 -17.81
C PHE A 817 17.05 -16.70 -17.85
N ARG A 818 16.98 -15.96 -18.96
CA ARG A 818 16.08 -14.81 -19.10
C ARG A 818 14.64 -15.25 -19.32
N ASP A 819 13.68 -14.63 -18.65
CA ASP A 819 12.26 -14.95 -18.82
C ASP A 819 11.76 -14.62 -20.25
N GLY A 820 11.00 -15.52 -20.90
CA GLY A 820 10.32 -15.24 -22.18
C GLY A 820 10.71 -16.08 -23.40
N PHE A 821 9.95 -15.97 -24.51
CA PHE A 821 10.04 -16.89 -25.66
C PHE A 821 11.32 -16.69 -26.50
N PHE A 822 12.16 -17.75 -26.59
CA PHE A 822 13.50 -17.83 -27.24
C PHE A 822 14.70 -17.35 -26.39
N GLY A 823 14.55 -17.42 -25.05
CA GLY A 823 15.64 -17.45 -24.05
C GLY A 823 15.20 -18.11 -22.72
N ARG A 824 14.16 -18.97 -22.79
CA ARG A 824 13.11 -19.34 -21.81
C ARG A 824 13.52 -20.03 -20.50
N PRO A 825 13.22 -19.40 -19.37
CA PRO A 825 12.06 -19.84 -18.57
C PRO A 825 10.72 -19.22 -18.99
N GLY A 826 9.61 -19.94 -18.80
CA GLY A 826 8.27 -19.35 -18.95
C GLY A 826 7.95 -18.40 -17.80
N TYR A 827 7.01 -17.46 -17.99
CA TYR A 827 6.53 -16.62 -16.89
C TYR A 827 5.96 -17.51 -15.77
N MET A 828 6.39 -17.28 -14.52
CA MET A 828 5.96 -18.11 -13.40
C MET A 828 4.48 -17.97 -13.10
N GLY A 829 3.90 -19.03 -12.52
CA GLY A 829 2.46 -19.17 -12.36
C GLY A 829 1.73 -19.68 -13.60
N TYR A 830 2.45 -20.11 -14.64
CA TYR A 830 1.88 -20.71 -15.85
C TYR A 830 2.47 -22.09 -16.14
N ALA A 831 1.69 -22.94 -16.81
CA ALA A 831 2.08 -24.29 -17.24
C ALA A 831 3.39 -24.36 -18.06
N LYS A 832 3.85 -23.26 -18.65
CA LYS A 832 5.07 -23.19 -19.46
C LYS A 832 6.39 -23.30 -18.67
N THR A 833 6.33 -23.34 -17.34
CA THR A 833 7.46 -23.63 -16.46
C THR A 833 7.64 -25.13 -16.19
N ASP A 834 6.72 -25.97 -16.67
CA ASP A 834 6.82 -27.42 -16.58
C ASP A 834 7.71 -27.97 -17.71
N PRO A 835 8.85 -28.63 -17.39
CA PRO A 835 9.71 -29.24 -18.41
C PRO A 835 9.01 -30.29 -19.27
N SER A 836 7.87 -30.84 -18.84
CA SER A 836 7.08 -31.79 -19.62
C SER A 836 6.29 -31.15 -20.77
N ILE A 837 6.04 -29.83 -20.69
CA ILE A 837 5.18 -29.08 -21.62
C ILE A 837 5.99 -28.34 -22.70
N VAL A 838 7.28 -28.09 -22.46
CA VAL A 838 8.17 -27.42 -23.43
C VAL A 838 8.70 -28.42 -24.48
N ASP A 839 8.66 -28.03 -25.76
CA ASP A 839 9.10 -28.86 -26.88
C ASP A 839 10.57 -29.28 -26.75
N LYS A 840 10.77 -30.57 -26.49
CA LYS A 840 12.08 -31.20 -26.28
C LYS A 840 12.99 -31.13 -27.50
N LYS A 841 12.47 -30.85 -28.70
CA LYS A 841 13.30 -30.85 -29.92
C LYS A 841 14.28 -29.67 -30.00
N ASN A 842 14.02 -28.56 -29.31
CA ASN A 842 14.83 -27.34 -29.43
C ASN A 842 15.30 -26.72 -28.09
N TYR A 843 14.76 -27.14 -26.94
CA TYR A 843 15.08 -26.55 -25.63
C TYR A 843 14.76 -27.50 -24.46
N ASP A 844 15.77 -28.12 -23.84
CA ASP A 844 15.58 -28.97 -22.65
C ASP A 844 15.68 -28.14 -21.37
N LEU A 845 14.50 -27.78 -20.90
CA LEU A 845 14.28 -26.97 -19.72
C LEU A 845 14.74 -27.66 -18.42
N ARG A 846 14.65 -28.98 -18.34
CA ARG A 846 15.05 -29.74 -17.14
C ARG A 846 16.56 -29.72 -16.97
N ALA A 847 17.30 -29.85 -18.08
CA ALA A 847 18.75 -29.74 -18.06
C ALA A 847 19.22 -28.36 -17.58
N LEU A 848 18.53 -27.29 -18.00
CA LEU A 848 18.82 -25.93 -17.54
C LEU A 848 18.57 -25.76 -16.03
N TYR A 849 17.45 -26.27 -15.51
CA TYR A 849 17.14 -26.19 -14.08
C TYR A 849 18.17 -26.97 -13.25
N ASN A 850 18.55 -28.15 -13.72
CA ASN A 850 19.60 -28.95 -13.09
C ASN A 850 20.98 -28.26 -13.15
N LEU A 851 21.25 -27.43 -14.14
CA LEU A 851 22.46 -26.60 -14.15
C LEU A 851 22.41 -25.54 -13.06
N GLU A 852 21.28 -24.83 -12.93
CA GLU A 852 21.10 -23.84 -11.86
C GLU A 852 21.25 -24.46 -10.46
N TYR A 853 20.59 -25.58 -10.19
CA TYR A 853 20.70 -26.27 -8.90
C TYR A 853 22.16 -26.64 -8.59
N ARG A 854 22.90 -27.17 -9.58
CA ARG A 854 24.33 -27.50 -9.42
C ARG A 854 25.19 -26.26 -9.17
N ILE A 855 24.89 -25.12 -9.80
CA ILE A 855 25.62 -23.87 -9.53
C ILE A 855 25.55 -23.51 -8.05
N PHE A 856 24.36 -23.56 -7.46
CA PHE A 856 24.19 -23.22 -6.05
C PHE A 856 24.66 -24.31 -5.08
N GLU A 857 24.36 -25.58 -5.34
CA GLU A 857 24.68 -26.67 -4.41
C GLU A 857 26.15 -27.08 -4.48
N ASP A 858 26.67 -27.32 -5.69
CA ASP A 858 27.96 -27.96 -5.90
C ASP A 858 29.11 -26.94 -5.99
N TYR A 859 28.87 -25.78 -6.59
CA TYR A 859 29.94 -24.81 -6.89
C TYR A 859 29.97 -23.63 -5.90
N LEU A 860 28.82 -23.23 -5.36
CA LEU A 860 28.74 -22.19 -4.31
C LEU A 860 28.74 -22.75 -2.88
N ASP A 861 28.95 -24.07 -2.74
CA ASP A 861 29.25 -24.80 -1.49
C ASP A 861 28.23 -24.60 -0.35
N PHE A 862 26.93 -24.45 -0.65
CA PHE A 862 25.89 -24.29 0.38
C PHE A 862 25.73 -25.53 1.29
N TYR A 863 25.93 -26.74 0.76
CA TYR A 863 25.67 -27.99 1.49
C TYR A 863 26.91 -28.82 1.86
N LYS A 864 28.13 -28.38 1.50
CA LYS A 864 29.36 -29.15 1.80
C LYS A 864 29.81 -29.10 3.26
N ASN A 865 29.29 -28.18 4.07
CA ASN A 865 29.77 -27.96 5.45
C ASN A 865 28.89 -28.52 6.58
N ASP A 866 27.69 -29.06 6.30
CA ASP A 866 26.79 -29.59 7.34
C ASP A 866 27.06 -31.04 7.76
N THR A 867 28.17 -31.62 7.32
CA THR A 867 28.61 -32.97 7.75
C THR A 867 29.61 -32.98 8.91
N ALA A 868 29.71 -31.89 9.67
CA ALA A 868 30.41 -31.89 10.96
C ALA A 868 29.42 -32.17 12.12
N PRO A 869 29.46 -33.33 12.77
CA PRO A 869 28.60 -33.61 13.91
C PRO A 869 29.13 -32.85 15.15
N GLY A 870 28.37 -31.87 15.63
CA GLY A 870 28.50 -31.39 17.01
C GLY A 870 28.28 -29.90 17.23
N MET A 871 27.08 -29.55 17.70
CA MET A 871 26.80 -28.79 18.93
C MET A 871 25.43 -28.12 18.83
N ILE A 872 24.40 -28.83 19.31
CA ILE A 872 23.20 -28.21 19.88
C ILE A 872 23.28 -28.50 21.37
N SER A 873 23.43 -27.44 22.17
CA SER A 873 23.13 -27.40 23.60
C SER A 873 22.41 -26.10 23.90
#